data_AF-A0A1V5H820-F1
#
_entry.id   AF-A0A1V5H820-F1
#
_cell.length_a   1.000
_cell.length_b   1.000
_cell.length_c   1.000
_cell.angle_alpha   90.00
_cell.angle_beta   90.00
_cell.angle_gamma   90.00
#
_symmetry.space_group_name_H-M   'P 1'
#
loop_
_entity.id
_entity.type
_entity.pdbx_description
1 polymer ?
#
loop_
_entity_poly.entity_id
_entity_poly.type
_entity_poly.pdbx_seq_one_letter_code
_entity_poly.pdbx_strand_id
1 'polypeptide(L)'
;MWKKSAIILALLLLTYTAAGFLLLPALLRPFAEERLTLALNRQATIRDIDFNPFTLSMKAAGFALTEAQQQAPVASFEELLVNFQIKSLFKKALIVREIRVLKPSITITRTGPNQYNFSDLIEKKGEPSGEPLSFSVGNIQIVGGALEVQDRVADTHHRTTDIHLNIPFLSNIDEFVDVFVQPNFAAVINGTAVSLTGQAKPFADSLETSFDIDLKGISLPFYMGYLPRDIRLKVQSGILSVQGKISYIQYRNRKPSVVALGDMTIRNLDVLDTEGRPLIAMPDARFTLAPSQLTDKAITLSEVLINSPRLSIRRSGSGEIDWLSLFPRSGEKPDDENDDAGSDAGAILNVKSFALNKGTVEFTDASNNDPVKLLWSEMSIQAQDISTQQSARGNIQFSSRLNGTGSITAAADIALNPLFCKARMEVEGLELGWVQPYFSDKVQLAVTRGHLTTEGDLNVEQDHEGKIKVLFAGDLKLGDFASVDKKHADDFVKWRTVILDDIRAGTDPGIVEIGAVRIEDLFSQIIVDESGSLNLKNAFTGGKAGDETAPPDERKAIERIRIAKVILENGEVGFLDRSVNPSFSADLGEIWGSVSGLSSDKTQRAAVDLSGKLNYSAPLKITGSINPLADDIFVDLRTIFQNIELSAMTPYSGKYIGYAIEKGKISLDLSYLIESNELDARNDILIDQLTFGGAVQSEHATSLPVRLAVALLKDPNGRIDLRLPVKGRTDDPEFSVAGIILKMITNTISRAATSPFALLETAYPGASELGIIEFEPGKSALPAGCGDRLGVLSRILMDKPSLKLEIQGFADMEKDRTGLENALFEKKLKTEKLKNMVKGGGNAPPLDDVIIDPGEFELYLKKAYDASDFPKPRNFIGMPLSLKQDEMEKLIRDHITVTDSDLRLLALNRAQKVKECLMGLQLVDPSRIYLVEKNSLAPEEKEGAGKSRAELTLK
;
A
#
# COMPACT_ATOMS: atom_id res chain seq x y z
N MET A 1 70.16 60.54 64.18
CA MET A 1 69.14 60.59 63.09
C MET A 1 68.24 59.34 63.06
N TRP A 2 68.77 58.13 63.22
CA TRP A 2 68.00 56.88 63.12
C TRP A 2 66.76 56.74 64.04
N LYS A 3 66.81 57.18 65.31
CA LYS A 3 65.66 57.13 66.24
C LYS A 3 64.46 57.97 65.77
N LYS A 4 64.69 59.14 65.16
CA LYS A 4 63.61 60.00 64.62
C LYS A 4 62.98 59.37 63.37
N SER A 5 63.80 58.79 62.49
CA SER A 5 63.33 58.07 61.31
C SER A 5 62.52 56.82 61.67
N ALA A 6 62.92 56.07 62.72
CA ALA A 6 62.20 54.89 63.18
C ALA A 6 60.82 55.23 63.78
N ILE A 7 60.70 56.33 64.54
CA ILE A 7 59.42 56.82 65.07
C ILE A 7 58.50 57.30 63.94
N ILE A 8 59.03 58.02 62.96
CA ILE A 8 58.26 58.46 61.79
C ILE A 8 57.78 57.26 60.97
N LEU A 9 58.63 56.25 60.76
CA LEU A 9 58.26 55.03 60.03
C LEU A 9 57.21 54.20 60.78
N ALA A 10 57.34 54.08 62.11
CA ALA A 10 56.36 53.40 62.96
C ALA A 10 55.03 54.14 62.98
N LEU A 11 55.06 55.48 63.04
CA LEU A 11 53.86 56.31 62.97
C LEU A 11 53.18 56.16 61.60
N LEU A 12 53.93 56.26 60.49
CA LEU A 12 53.42 56.05 59.14
C LEU A 12 52.83 54.65 58.94
N LEU A 13 53.49 53.61 59.48
CA LEU A 13 53.00 52.23 59.43
C LEU A 13 51.71 52.09 60.26
N LEU A 14 51.65 52.68 61.45
CA LEU A 14 50.47 52.64 62.32
C LEU A 14 49.31 53.42 61.70
N THR A 15 49.58 54.60 61.12
CA THR A 15 48.60 55.38 60.34
C THR A 15 48.14 54.61 59.11
N TYR A 16 49.03 53.97 58.35
CA TYR A 16 48.68 53.12 57.21
C TYR A 16 47.81 51.92 57.62
N THR A 17 48.15 51.28 58.75
CA THR A 17 47.40 50.15 59.30
C THR A 17 45.99 50.59 59.74
N ALA A 18 45.89 51.67 60.53
CA ALA A 18 44.61 52.20 60.97
C ALA A 18 43.77 52.73 59.80
N ALA A 19 44.41 53.40 58.83
CA ALA A 19 43.74 53.86 57.63
C ALA A 19 43.18 52.71 56.79
N GLY A 20 43.94 51.62 56.62
CA GLY A 20 43.52 50.46 55.84
C GLY A 20 42.47 49.58 56.52
N PHE A 21 42.63 49.28 57.81
CA PHE A 21 41.72 48.36 58.53
C PHE A 21 40.48 49.02 59.13
N LEU A 22 40.51 50.32 59.44
CA LEU A 22 39.38 51.01 60.11
C LEU A 22 38.76 52.09 59.23
N LEU A 23 39.59 53.01 58.70
CA LEU A 23 39.09 54.17 57.97
C LEU A 23 38.53 53.77 56.59
N LEU A 24 39.27 52.96 55.83
CA LEU A 24 38.92 52.59 54.47
C LEU A 24 37.61 51.75 54.40
N PRO A 25 37.45 50.64 55.17
CA PRO A 25 36.16 49.96 55.36
C PRO A 25 34.96 50.88 55.66
N ALA A 26 35.11 51.76 56.66
CA ALA A 26 34.05 52.64 57.12
C ALA A 26 33.61 53.66 56.07
N LEU A 27 34.53 54.07 55.19
CA LEU A 27 34.24 54.98 54.06
C LEU A 27 33.74 54.23 52.82
N LEU A 28 34.32 53.08 52.51
CA LEU A 28 34.01 52.31 51.31
C LEU A 28 32.58 51.76 51.31
N ARG A 29 32.07 51.30 52.45
CA ARG A 29 30.71 50.73 52.54
C ARG A 29 29.62 51.72 52.12
N PRO A 30 29.42 52.87 52.81
CA PRO A 30 28.35 53.82 52.44
C PRO A 30 28.58 54.40 51.05
N PHE A 31 29.84 54.63 50.66
CA PHE A 31 30.17 55.11 49.32
C PHE A 31 29.80 54.08 48.23
N ALA A 32 30.10 52.80 48.44
CA ALA A 32 29.76 51.74 47.50
C ALA A 32 28.24 51.55 47.39
N GLU A 33 27.51 51.53 48.52
CA GLU A 33 26.04 51.44 48.52
C GLU A 33 25.41 52.61 47.75
N GLU A 34 25.81 53.85 48.04
CA GLU A 34 25.30 55.04 47.36
C GLU A 34 25.59 54.99 45.85
N ARG A 35 26.84 54.70 45.47
CA ARG A 35 27.26 54.66 44.06
C ARG A 35 26.61 53.52 43.30
N LEU A 36 26.49 52.33 43.90
CA LEU A 36 25.83 51.19 43.27
C LEU A 36 24.34 51.43 43.14
N THR A 37 23.68 52.04 44.12
CA THR A 37 22.26 52.37 44.01
C THR A 37 21.97 53.40 42.92
N LEU A 38 22.81 54.44 42.82
CA LEU A 38 22.71 55.41 41.74
C LEU A 38 23.01 54.79 40.36
N ALA A 39 24.03 53.92 40.26
CA ALA A 39 24.45 53.32 39.00
C ALA A 39 23.46 52.26 38.49
N LEU A 40 22.93 51.41 39.40
CA LEU A 40 22.05 50.29 39.08
C LEU A 40 20.56 50.63 39.16
N ASN A 41 20.22 51.87 39.54
CA ASN A 41 18.85 52.34 39.74
C ASN A 41 18.00 51.40 40.62
N ARG A 42 18.65 50.72 41.59
CA ARG A 42 18.10 49.67 42.46
C ARG A 42 18.74 49.78 43.84
N GLN A 43 18.03 49.41 44.90
CA GLN A 43 18.57 49.53 46.25
C GLN A 43 19.65 48.47 46.48
N ALA A 44 20.88 48.91 46.72
CA ALA A 44 22.04 48.07 46.94
C ALA A 44 22.46 48.16 48.41
N THR A 45 22.62 47.03 49.06
CA THR A 45 23.05 46.94 50.46
C THR A 45 24.23 46.00 50.58
N ILE A 46 25.17 46.33 51.45
CA ILE A 46 26.34 45.50 51.77
C ILE A 46 26.40 45.38 53.29
N ARG A 47 26.42 44.16 53.82
CA ARG A 47 26.48 43.96 55.27
C ARG A 47 27.81 44.39 55.86
N ASP A 48 28.91 44.00 55.24
CA ASP A 48 30.26 44.29 55.75
C ASP A 48 31.30 44.40 54.62
N ILE A 49 32.33 45.23 54.82
CA ILE A 49 33.49 45.36 53.92
C ILE A 49 34.76 45.39 54.75
N ASP A 50 35.62 44.40 54.58
CA ASP A 50 36.95 44.35 55.18
C ASP A 50 38.02 44.66 54.13
N PHE A 51 39.09 45.35 54.56
CA PHE A 51 40.28 45.54 53.75
C PHE A 51 41.54 45.26 54.56
N ASN A 52 42.40 44.39 54.03
CA ASN A 52 43.73 44.14 54.59
C ASN A 52 44.78 44.90 53.76
N PRO A 53 45.35 46.01 54.29
CA PRO A 53 46.31 46.84 53.56
C PRO A 53 47.69 46.19 53.37
N PHE A 54 48.02 45.12 54.10
CA PHE A 54 49.29 44.40 53.92
C PHE A 54 49.22 43.37 52.79
N THR A 55 48.07 42.72 52.65
CA THR A 55 47.84 41.75 51.58
C THR A 55 47.11 42.35 50.37
N LEU A 56 46.67 43.60 50.48
CA LEU A 56 45.82 44.30 49.52
C LEU A 56 44.55 43.49 49.15
N SER A 57 43.99 42.78 50.14
CA SER A 57 42.75 42.01 49.98
C SER A 57 41.55 42.82 50.43
N MET A 58 40.54 42.96 49.57
CA MET A 58 39.21 43.46 49.92
C MET A 58 38.24 42.28 49.99
N LYS A 59 37.40 42.25 51.02
CA LYS A 59 36.32 41.28 51.20
C LYS A 59 35.02 42.02 51.47
N ALA A 60 34.00 41.84 50.63
CA ALA A 60 32.66 42.36 50.85
C ALA A 60 31.71 41.21 51.12
N ALA A 61 30.91 41.27 52.19
CA ALA A 61 30.03 40.18 52.60
C ALA A 61 28.56 40.62 52.63
N GLY A 62 27.65 39.72 52.22
CA GLY A 62 26.21 39.92 52.25
C GLY A 62 25.73 41.07 51.38
N PHE A 63 26.09 41.07 50.10
CA PHE A 63 25.53 42.01 49.13
C PHE A 63 24.13 41.58 48.71
N ALA A 64 23.21 42.54 48.62
CA ALA A 64 21.87 42.34 48.10
C ALA A 64 21.40 43.56 47.31
N LEU A 65 20.83 43.30 46.14
CA LEU A 65 20.21 44.27 45.24
C LEU A 65 18.71 43.96 45.18
N THR A 66 17.87 44.92 45.57
CA THR A 66 16.40 44.76 45.58
C THR A 66 15.71 45.73 44.63
N GLU A 67 14.62 45.26 44.01
CA GLU A 67 13.69 46.11 43.28
C GLU A 67 12.60 46.61 44.23
N ALA A 68 12.20 47.88 44.08
CA ALA A 68 11.33 48.60 45.01
C ALA A 68 9.87 48.10 44.97
N GLN A 69 9.63 46.87 45.47
CA GLN A 69 8.35 46.26 45.88
C GLN A 69 8.46 44.74 46.15
N GLN A 70 9.61 44.09 45.90
CA GLN A 70 9.82 42.66 46.17
C GLN A 70 10.66 42.45 47.45
N GLN A 71 10.28 41.48 48.30
CA GLN A 71 11.06 41.13 49.51
C GLN A 71 12.33 40.31 49.21
N ALA A 72 12.42 39.67 48.04
CA ALA A 72 13.59 38.88 47.64
C ALA A 72 14.56 39.70 46.76
N PRO A 73 15.89 39.55 46.93
CA PRO A 73 16.88 40.26 46.14
C PRO A 73 16.97 39.71 44.70
N VAL A 74 17.04 40.60 43.71
CA VAL A 74 17.22 40.26 42.28
C VAL A 74 18.66 39.89 41.92
N ALA A 75 19.62 40.36 42.72
CA ALA A 75 21.01 39.93 42.68
C ALA A 75 21.60 39.96 44.10
N SER A 76 22.36 38.95 44.49
CA SER A 76 23.02 38.89 45.80
C SER A 76 24.27 38.02 45.75
N PHE A 77 25.13 38.14 46.75
CA PHE A 77 26.22 37.19 47.01
C PHE A 77 26.55 37.12 48.50
N GLU A 78 27.02 35.96 48.96
CA GLU A 78 27.45 35.78 50.35
C GLU A 78 28.76 36.53 50.62
N GLU A 79 29.72 36.41 49.71
CA GLU A 79 31.05 37.00 49.82
C GLU A 79 31.67 37.30 48.45
N LEU A 80 32.33 38.45 48.33
CA LEU A 80 33.20 38.84 47.24
C LEU A 80 34.61 39.10 47.80
N LEU A 81 35.60 38.37 47.33
CA LEU A 81 37.02 38.56 47.65
C LEU A 81 37.73 39.10 46.41
N VAL A 82 38.48 40.19 46.56
CA VAL A 82 39.35 40.75 45.52
C VAL A 82 40.74 40.97 46.11
N ASN A 83 41.76 40.35 45.52
CA ASN A 83 43.15 40.56 45.95
C ASN A 83 43.94 41.39 44.92
N PHE A 84 44.22 42.64 45.25
CA PHE A 84 44.96 43.55 44.39
C PHE A 84 46.47 43.32 44.51
N GLN A 85 47.22 43.67 43.46
CA GLN A 85 48.68 43.60 43.47
C GLN A 85 49.30 44.99 43.43
N ILE A 86 50.28 45.26 44.31
CA ILE A 86 51.00 46.56 44.35
C ILE A 86 51.68 46.88 43.01
N LYS A 87 52.03 45.85 42.23
CA LYS A 87 52.57 45.96 40.86
C LYS A 87 51.69 46.81 39.93
N SER A 88 50.38 46.89 40.19
CA SER A 88 49.44 47.72 39.43
C SER A 88 49.87 49.19 39.34
N LEU A 89 50.41 49.74 40.44
CA LEU A 89 50.87 51.13 40.51
C LEU A 89 52.11 51.40 39.63
N PHE A 90 52.98 50.38 39.47
CA PHE A 90 54.23 50.51 38.70
C PHE A 90 54.05 50.18 37.22
N LYS A 91 53.12 49.28 36.89
CA LYS A 91 52.83 48.82 35.52
C LYS A 91 51.77 49.64 34.79
N LYS A 92 51.13 50.61 35.47
CA LYS A 92 49.97 51.37 34.94
C LYS A 92 48.86 50.46 34.39
N ALA A 93 48.69 49.29 34.99
CA ALA A 93 47.73 48.27 34.59
C ALA A 93 47.01 47.73 35.83
N LEU A 94 45.73 47.36 35.71
CA LEU A 94 44.99 46.75 36.81
C LEU A 94 45.42 45.30 36.97
N ILE A 95 46.21 44.99 38.00
CA ILE A 95 46.68 43.63 38.29
C ILE A 95 46.00 43.09 39.55
N VAL A 96 45.17 42.07 39.36
CA VAL A 96 44.41 41.38 40.41
C VAL A 96 44.87 39.92 40.45
N ARG A 97 45.22 39.42 41.63
CA ARG A 97 45.67 38.03 41.80
C ARG A 97 44.52 37.04 41.81
N GLU A 98 43.40 37.45 42.40
CA GLU A 98 42.22 36.60 42.60
C GLU A 98 40.97 37.45 42.70
N ILE A 99 39.89 36.99 42.07
CA ILE A 99 38.51 37.46 42.28
C ILE A 99 37.66 36.24 42.58
N ARG A 100 37.04 36.18 43.76
CA ARG A 100 36.17 35.06 44.13
C ARG A 100 34.82 35.56 44.60
N VAL A 101 33.75 35.00 44.04
CA VAL A 101 32.36 35.27 44.44
C VAL A 101 31.75 33.98 44.99
N LEU A 102 31.35 34.00 46.26
CA LEU A 102 30.73 32.89 46.95
C LEU A 102 29.20 33.02 46.93
N LYS A 103 28.54 31.95 46.50
CA LYS A 103 27.08 31.80 46.37
C LYS A 103 26.37 33.04 45.81
N PRO A 104 26.77 33.53 44.62
CA PRO A 104 25.99 34.58 43.97
C PRO A 104 24.62 34.02 43.56
N SER A 105 23.56 34.81 43.73
CA SER A 105 22.21 34.48 43.28
C SER A 105 21.66 35.60 42.42
N ILE A 106 21.17 35.30 41.22
CA ILE A 106 20.59 36.27 40.29
C ILE A 106 19.21 35.79 39.83
N THR A 107 18.26 36.71 39.72
CA THR A 107 16.94 36.46 39.13
C THR A 107 16.76 37.33 37.88
N ILE A 108 16.59 36.67 36.75
CA ILE A 108 16.30 37.29 35.45
C ILE A 108 14.83 37.06 35.13
N THR A 109 14.10 38.12 34.79
CA THR A 109 12.73 38.00 34.27
C THR A 109 12.67 38.57 32.86
N ARG A 110 12.28 37.76 31.88
CA ARG A 110 11.98 38.22 30.52
C ARG A 110 10.51 38.66 30.46
N THR A 111 10.28 39.92 30.16
CA THR A 111 8.95 40.55 30.10
C THR A 111 8.43 40.71 28.66
N GLY A 112 9.32 40.66 27.66
CA GLY A 112 8.98 40.74 26.23
C GLY A 112 10.07 40.13 25.33
N PRO A 113 9.91 40.09 23.99
CA PRO A 113 10.81 39.38 23.07
C PRO A 113 12.30 39.69 23.25
N ASN A 114 12.66 40.93 23.58
CA ASN A 114 14.02 41.35 23.94
C ASN A 114 14.05 42.28 25.18
N GLN A 115 13.06 42.15 26.06
CA GLN A 115 12.94 42.98 27.27
C GLN A 115 13.10 42.12 28.52
N TYR A 116 13.99 42.56 29.41
CA TYR A 116 14.33 41.90 30.65
C TYR A 116 14.23 42.88 31.81
N ASN A 117 14.15 42.37 33.03
CA ASN A 117 14.18 43.17 34.26
C ASN A 117 15.47 43.97 34.45
N PHE A 118 16.47 43.87 33.57
CA PHE A 118 17.71 44.65 33.58
C PHE A 118 17.95 45.44 32.28
N SER A 119 17.03 45.41 31.30
CA SER A 119 17.22 46.08 30.01
C SER A 119 17.45 47.59 30.16
N ASP A 120 16.86 48.21 31.18
CA ASP A 120 17.04 49.63 31.56
C ASP A 120 18.50 50.00 31.86
N LEU A 121 19.31 49.01 32.29
CA LEU A 121 20.72 49.20 32.59
C LEU A 121 21.62 49.19 31.35
N ILE A 122 21.18 48.54 30.27
CA ILE A 122 21.99 48.31 29.07
C ILE A 122 21.79 49.42 28.02
N GLU A 123 20.61 50.05 27.99
CA GLU A 123 20.26 51.08 26.99
C GLU A 123 21.03 52.41 27.17
N LYS A 124 21.65 52.66 28.33
CA LYS A 124 22.56 53.81 28.54
C LYS A 124 23.94 53.54 27.92
N LYS A 125 24.06 53.71 26.60
CA LYS A 125 25.35 53.69 25.89
C LYS A 125 25.89 55.09 25.61
N GLY A 126 27.04 55.42 26.20
CA GLY A 126 27.99 56.35 25.59
C GLY A 126 29.13 55.54 24.96
N GLU A 127 29.66 55.97 23.82
CA GLU A 127 30.85 55.32 23.25
C GLU A 127 32.04 55.51 24.20
N PRO A 128 32.80 54.44 24.52
CA PRO A 128 33.99 54.56 25.34
C PRO A 128 35.05 55.37 24.56
N SER A 129 35.24 56.63 24.94
CA SER A 129 36.31 57.49 24.44
C SER A 129 37.59 57.30 25.28
N GLY A 130 38.59 56.59 24.75
CA GLY A 130 39.92 56.43 25.37
C GLY A 130 40.65 55.15 24.95
N GLU A 131 41.95 55.06 25.24
CA GLU A 131 42.70 53.81 25.10
C GLU A 131 42.17 52.76 26.09
N PRO A 132 42.07 51.47 25.70
CA PRO A 132 41.59 50.41 26.57
C PRO A 132 42.52 50.22 27.77
N LEU A 133 41.95 50.17 28.97
CA LEU A 133 42.70 49.91 30.20
C LEU A 133 43.43 48.57 30.10
N SER A 134 44.76 48.55 30.29
CA SER A 134 45.52 47.32 30.43
C SER A 134 45.24 46.66 31.79
N PHE A 135 44.98 45.35 31.79
CA PHE A 135 44.66 44.58 32.99
C PHE A 135 45.18 43.15 32.92
N SER A 136 45.34 42.54 34.10
CA SER A 136 45.66 41.13 34.30
C SER A 136 44.96 40.64 35.55
N VAL A 137 43.98 39.76 35.40
CA VAL A 137 43.20 39.19 36.48
C VAL A 137 43.47 37.69 36.56
N GLY A 138 44.04 37.25 37.67
CA GLY A 138 44.21 35.84 38.01
C GLY A 138 43.00 35.29 38.75
N ASN A 139 42.82 33.96 38.65
CA ASN A 139 41.93 33.14 39.45
C ASN A 139 40.53 33.73 39.70
N ILE A 140 39.76 33.94 38.62
CA ILE A 140 38.37 34.39 38.71
C ILE A 140 37.50 33.17 39.02
N GLN A 141 36.81 33.20 40.16
CA GLN A 141 36.04 32.07 40.67
C GLN A 141 34.62 32.49 41.05
N ILE A 142 33.63 31.69 40.61
CA ILE A 142 32.28 31.65 41.17
C ILE A 142 32.10 30.28 41.82
N VAL A 143 31.63 30.25 43.07
CA VAL A 143 31.47 29.00 43.83
C VAL A 143 30.05 28.91 44.39
N GLY A 144 29.29 27.89 43.95
CA GLY A 144 27.96 27.58 44.48
C GLY A 144 26.89 28.62 44.12
N GLY A 145 26.97 29.22 42.93
CA GLY A 145 25.99 30.22 42.49
C GLY A 145 24.63 29.64 42.11
N ALA A 146 23.63 30.50 42.05
CA ALA A 146 22.27 30.21 41.61
C ALA A 146 21.79 31.25 40.59
N LEU A 147 21.03 30.81 39.60
CA LEU A 147 20.40 31.66 38.59
C LEU A 147 18.96 31.18 38.37
N GLU A 148 18.00 32.07 38.58
CA GLU A 148 16.60 31.83 38.23
C GLU A 148 16.24 32.69 37.03
N VAL A 149 15.69 32.07 35.98
CA VAL A 149 15.22 32.77 34.78
C VAL A 149 13.72 32.51 34.63
N GLN A 150 12.91 33.53 34.84
CA GLN A 150 11.48 33.50 34.56
C GLN A 150 11.22 34.06 33.16
N ASP A 151 10.95 33.19 32.20
CA ASP A 151 10.57 33.60 30.84
C ASP A 151 9.04 33.65 30.72
N ARG A 152 8.47 34.85 30.78
CA ARG A 152 7.00 35.05 30.63
C ARG A 152 6.52 34.96 29.18
N VAL A 153 7.43 35.02 28.20
CA VAL A 153 7.11 34.94 26.77
C VAL A 153 6.96 33.49 26.34
N ALA A 154 7.88 32.64 26.81
CA ALA A 154 7.89 31.19 26.58
C ALA A 154 7.08 30.40 27.64
N ASP A 155 6.60 31.07 28.70
CA ASP A 155 5.96 30.45 29.87
C ASP A 155 6.81 29.34 30.51
N THR A 156 8.10 29.63 30.68
CA THR A 156 9.07 28.69 31.27
C THR A 156 9.79 29.31 32.46
N HIS A 157 10.25 28.45 33.36
CA HIS A 157 11.06 28.83 34.51
C HIS A 157 12.31 27.96 34.54
N HIS A 158 13.47 28.58 34.30
CA HIS A 158 14.75 27.89 34.42
C HIS A 158 15.36 28.12 35.79
N ARG A 159 15.78 27.04 36.42
CA ARG A 159 16.52 27.08 37.69
C ARG A 159 17.88 26.46 37.50
N THR A 160 18.91 27.25 37.74
CA THR A 160 20.31 26.80 37.72
C THR A 160 20.89 26.89 39.12
N THR A 161 21.47 25.81 39.61
CA THR A 161 22.12 25.74 40.94
C THR A 161 23.55 25.22 40.81
N ASP A 162 24.29 25.32 41.91
CA ASP A 162 25.68 24.84 42.02
C ASP A 162 26.57 25.38 40.89
N ILE A 163 26.40 26.66 40.54
CA ILE A 163 27.22 27.31 39.51
C ILE A 163 28.65 27.42 40.02
N HIS A 164 29.55 26.75 39.32
CA HIS A 164 30.99 26.83 39.48
C HIS A 164 31.60 27.38 38.20
N LEU A 165 32.23 28.54 38.26
CA LEU A 165 33.01 29.11 37.16
C LEU A 165 34.44 29.30 37.64
N ASN A 166 35.41 28.82 36.89
CA ASN A 166 36.83 29.04 37.15
C ASN A 166 37.52 29.51 35.88
N ILE A 167 38.07 30.72 35.91
CA ILE A 167 38.90 31.30 34.85
C ILE A 167 40.29 31.53 35.47
N PRO A 168 41.29 30.68 35.18
CA PRO A 168 42.59 30.74 35.85
C PRO A 168 43.31 32.08 35.68
N PHE A 169 43.14 32.72 34.52
CA PHE A 169 43.85 33.94 34.16
C PHE A 169 43.15 34.66 33.00
N LEU A 170 43.13 36.00 33.00
CA LEU A 170 42.60 36.83 31.91
C LEU A 170 43.42 38.12 31.83
N SER A 171 44.05 38.40 30.69
CA SER A 171 44.84 39.63 30.51
C SER A 171 44.85 40.11 29.06
N ASN A 172 44.74 41.42 28.88
CA ASN A 172 44.92 42.11 27.59
C ASN A 172 46.29 42.82 27.49
N ILE A 173 47.27 42.45 28.33
CA ILE A 173 48.65 42.95 28.23
C ILE A 173 49.35 42.16 27.13
N ASP A 174 50.05 42.85 26.22
CA ASP A 174 50.71 42.27 25.02
C ASP A 174 51.52 40.99 25.29
N GLU A 175 52.18 40.88 26.45
CA GLU A 175 52.96 39.69 26.87
C GLU A 175 52.10 38.42 27.03
N PHE A 176 50.78 38.57 27.20
CA PHE A 176 49.85 37.49 27.55
C PHE A 176 48.68 37.30 26.57
N VAL A 177 48.56 38.13 25.53
CA VAL A 177 47.41 38.07 24.60
C VAL A 177 47.32 36.74 23.84
N ASP A 178 48.46 36.09 23.59
CA ASP A 178 48.56 34.80 22.89
C ASP A 178 48.43 33.57 23.81
N VAL A 179 48.21 33.76 25.12
CA VAL A 179 48.09 32.66 26.09
C VAL A 179 46.67 32.09 26.07
N PHE A 180 46.55 30.77 25.92
CA PHE A 180 45.27 30.08 26.08
C PHE A 180 44.80 30.14 27.53
N VAL A 181 43.65 30.77 27.74
CA VAL A 181 42.91 30.72 29.00
C VAL A 181 42.03 29.48 28.99
N GLN A 182 42.03 28.69 30.06
CA GLN A 182 41.22 27.46 30.19
C GLN A 182 40.04 27.64 31.14
N PRO A 183 38.92 28.25 30.70
CA PRO A 183 37.73 28.36 31.53
C PRO A 183 37.09 26.98 31.77
N ASN A 184 36.61 26.78 32.99
CA ASN A 184 35.74 25.67 33.35
C ASN A 184 34.45 26.21 33.96
N PHE A 185 33.31 25.76 33.43
CA PHE A 185 31.99 26.05 33.94
C PHE A 185 31.25 24.74 34.23
N ALA A 186 30.68 24.61 35.42
CA ALA A 186 29.81 23.51 35.79
C ALA A 186 28.58 24.05 36.53
N ALA A 187 27.40 23.49 36.25
CA ALA A 187 26.16 23.84 36.93
C ALA A 187 25.12 22.72 36.81
N VAL A 188 24.06 22.78 37.61
CA VAL A 188 22.86 21.96 37.45
C VAL A 188 21.73 22.84 36.92
N ILE A 189 21.40 22.69 35.64
CA ILE A 189 20.39 23.48 34.93
C ILE A 189 19.12 22.63 34.80
N ASN A 190 18.03 23.02 35.46
CA ASN A 190 16.73 22.32 35.45
C ASN A 190 16.84 20.85 35.87
N GLY A 191 17.73 20.54 36.82
CA GLY A 191 18.02 19.17 37.26
C GLY A 191 19.04 18.42 36.39
N THR A 192 19.49 19.00 35.27
CA THR A 192 20.49 18.43 34.37
C THR A 192 21.87 18.98 34.69
N ALA A 193 22.84 18.10 34.97
CA ALA A 193 24.23 18.50 35.13
C ALA A 193 24.81 18.93 33.77
N VAL A 194 25.47 20.08 33.76
CA VAL A 194 26.12 20.69 32.59
C VAL A 194 27.56 21.00 32.94
N SER A 195 28.48 20.61 32.07
CA SER A 195 29.90 20.94 32.17
C SER A 195 30.39 21.48 30.83
N LEU A 196 31.10 22.60 30.86
CA LEU A 196 31.72 23.25 29.72
C LEU A 196 33.17 23.54 30.08
N THR A 197 34.09 22.84 29.41
CA THR A 197 35.52 23.11 29.52
C THR A 197 36.01 23.65 28.19
N GLY A 198 36.78 24.72 28.22
CA GLY A 198 37.27 25.30 26.97
C GLY A 198 38.67 25.85 27.08
N GLN A 199 39.16 26.32 25.95
CA GLN A 199 40.34 27.15 25.85
C GLN A 199 40.08 28.31 24.90
N ALA A 200 40.54 29.50 25.24
CA ALA A 200 40.33 30.70 24.44
C ALA A 200 41.54 31.64 24.44
N LYS A 201 41.75 32.34 23.33
CA LYS A 201 42.63 33.52 23.19
C LYS A 201 41.79 34.79 22.96
N PRO A 202 41.15 35.34 24.01
CA PRO A 202 40.14 36.39 23.85
C PRO A 202 40.70 37.75 23.38
N PHE A 203 42.02 37.97 23.46
CA PHE A 203 42.65 39.25 23.12
C PHE A 203 43.72 39.14 22.02
N ALA A 204 43.97 37.94 21.48
CA ALA A 204 44.88 37.76 20.35
C ALA A 204 44.27 38.25 19.04
N ASP A 205 45.12 38.48 18.03
CA ASP A 205 44.67 38.80 16.67
C ASP A 205 43.95 37.63 15.98
N SER A 206 44.27 36.41 16.42
CA SER A 206 43.56 35.18 16.11
C SER A 206 42.70 34.79 17.30
N LEU A 207 41.42 35.13 17.23
CA LEU A 207 40.44 34.74 18.24
C LEU A 207 40.15 33.25 18.08
N GLU A 208 40.97 32.44 18.75
CA GLU A 208 40.81 30.98 18.83
C GLU A 208 40.03 30.64 20.08
N THR A 209 38.96 29.87 19.94
CA THR A 209 38.14 29.41 21.05
C THR A 209 37.65 28.01 20.77
N SER A 210 37.81 27.08 21.72
CA SER A 210 37.20 25.76 21.62
C SER A 210 36.57 25.36 22.93
N PHE A 211 35.36 24.81 22.88
CA PHE A 211 34.63 24.30 24.04
C PHE A 211 34.27 22.83 23.83
N ASP A 212 34.60 22.01 24.81
CA ASP A 212 34.05 20.67 24.97
C ASP A 212 32.72 20.80 25.72
N ILE A 213 31.68 20.23 25.13
CA ILE A 213 30.28 20.27 25.56
C ILE A 213 29.91 18.88 26.03
N ASP A 214 29.48 18.73 27.29
CA ASP A 214 28.87 17.50 27.82
C ASP A 214 27.52 17.83 28.47
N LEU A 215 26.44 17.44 27.80
CA LEU A 215 25.06 17.63 28.23
C LEU A 215 24.36 16.27 28.32
N LYS A 216 23.91 15.90 29.52
CA LYS A 216 23.28 14.59 29.76
C LYS A 216 21.84 14.73 30.23
N GLY A 217 20.90 14.19 29.47
CA GLY A 217 19.52 14.06 29.96
C GLY A 217 18.66 15.32 29.84
N ILE A 218 18.82 16.10 28.76
CA ILE A 218 17.99 17.27 28.46
C ILE A 218 16.56 16.79 28.12
N SER A 219 15.57 17.24 28.88
CA SER A 219 14.15 16.92 28.63
C SER A 219 13.59 17.77 27.47
N LEU A 220 13.30 17.14 26.33
CA LEU A 220 12.76 17.83 25.14
C LEU A 220 11.39 18.51 25.37
N PRO A 221 10.41 17.90 26.07
CA PRO A 221 9.13 18.56 26.37
C PRO A 221 9.27 19.93 27.04
N PHE A 222 10.28 20.10 27.91
CA PHE A 222 10.51 21.36 28.63
C PHE A 222 10.95 22.51 27.70
N TYR A 223 11.67 22.21 26.63
CA TYR A 223 12.17 23.22 25.69
C TYR A 223 11.20 23.51 24.54
N MET A 224 10.03 22.86 24.50
CA MET A 224 9.01 23.12 23.47
C MET A 224 8.50 24.56 23.45
N GLY A 225 8.50 25.26 24.59
CA GLY A 225 8.11 26.68 24.68
C GLY A 225 9.00 27.65 23.90
N TYR A 226 10.16 27.17 23.42
CA TYR A 226 11.12 27.95 22.62
C TYR A 226 11.01 27.71 21.11
N LEU A 227 10.19 26.76 20.67
CA LEU A 227 9.95 26.54 19.24
C LEU A 227 8.93 27.55 18.67
N PRO A 228 8.99 27.85 17.35
CA PRO A 228 8.00 28.68 16.67
C PRO A 228 6.56 28.20 16.92
N ARG A 229 5.64 29.13 17.22
CA ARG A 229 4.25 28.82 17.63
C ARG A 229 3.38 28.22 16.53
N ASP A 230 3.81 28.35 15.29
CA ASP A 230 3.19 27.82 14.08
C ASP A 230 3.46 26.34 13.85
N ILE A 231 4.41 25.75 14.59
CA ILE A 231 4.66 24.31 14.59
C ILE A 231 3.51 23.59 15.32
N ARG A 232 2.78 22.74 14.59
CA ARG A 232 1.56 22.05 15.09
C ARG A 232 1.86 20.63 15.61
N LEU A 233 2.78 20.49 16.56
CA LEU A 233 3.09 19.21 17.21
C LEU A 233 3.30 19.37 18.72
N LYS A 234 3.15 18.26 19.45
CA LYS A 234 3.36 18.16 20.89
C LYS A 234 4.34 17.04 21.19
N VAL A 235 5.46 17.36 21.84
CA VAL A 235 6.41 16.36 22.34
C VAL A 235 5.97 15.91 23.73
N GLN A 236 5.50 14.67 23.85
CA GLN A 236 5.04 14.10 25.12
C GLN A 236 6.22 13.66 26.00
N SER A 237 7.25 13.06 25.39
CA SER A 237 8.47 12.61 26.07
C SER A 237 9.66 12.67 25.11
N GLY A 238 10.87 12.66 25.66
CA GLY A 238 12.10 12.65 24.88
C GLY A 238 13.28 13.19 25.68
N ILE A 239 14.39 12.47 25.64
CA ILE A 239 15.62 12.83 26.36
C ILE A 239 16.75 12.97 25.35
N LEU A 240 17.34 14.17 25.29
CA LEU A 240 18.49 14.50 24.46
C LEU A 240 19.77 14.49 25.30
N SER A 241 20.83 13.86 24.80
CA SER A 241 22.19 14.01 25.34
C SER A 241 23.15 14.36 24.22
N VAL A 242 24.11 15.24 24.49
CA VAL A 242 25.06 15.79 23.52
C VAL A 242 26.43 15.75 24.14
N GLN A 243 27.39 15.14 23.45
CA GLN A 243 28.80 15.19 23.80
C GLN A 243 29.57 15.63 22.57
N GLY A 244 30.24 16.77 22.61
CA GLY A 244 30.88 17.30 21.41
C GLY A 244 31.88 18.40 21.68
N LYS A 245 32.44 18.92 20.59
CA LYS A 245 33.38 20.04 20.60
C LYS A 245 32.98 21.05 19.54
N ILE A 246 32.92 22.31 19.94
CA ILE A 246 32.78 23.45 19.03
C ILE A 246 34.07 24.26 19.05
N SER A 247 34.57 24.61 17.87
CA SER A 247 35.77 25.43 17.69
C SER A 247 35.45 26.62 16.81
N TYR A 248 35.85 27.80 17.27
CA TYR A 248 35.72 29.08 16.58
C TYR A 248 37.12 29.65 16.36
N ILE A 249 37.41 30.07 15.14
CA ILE A 249 38.65 30.76 14.79
C ILE A 249 38.30 31.97 13.93
N GLN A 250 38.72 33.15 14.35
CA GLN A 250 38.58 34.39 13.59
C GLN A 250 39.90 35.15 13.56
N TYR A 251 40.39 35.45 12.36
CA TYR A 251 41.51 36.36 12.13
C TYR A 251 40.95 37.72 11.71
N ARG A 252 41.61 38.84 12.06
CA ARG A 252 41.17 40.22 11.73
C ARG A 252 40.69 40.42 10.27
N ASN A 253 41.29 39.73 9.30
CA ASN A 253 41.01 39.88 7.86
C ASN A 253 40.44 38.63 7.18
N ARG A 254 39.94 37.64 7.93
CA ARG A 254 39.31 36.43 7.36
C ARG A 254 37.88 36.29 7.86
N LYS A 255 37.06 35.52 7.15
CA LYS A 255 35.74 35.11 7.65
C LYS A 255 35.93 34.16 8.86
N PRO A 256 34.98 34.15 9.80
CA PRO A 256 35.05 33.23 10.92
C PRO A 256 34.91 31.80 10.43
N SER A 257 35.57 30.89 11.14
CA SER A 257 35.45 29.46 10.92
C SER A 257 34.85 28.85 12.17
N VAL A 258 33.66 28.26 12.06
CA VAL A 258 33.01 27.51 13.13
C VAL A 258 32.98 26.04 12.72
N VAL A 259 33.68 25.21 13.48
CA VAL A 259 33.70 23.75 13.31
C VAL A 259 33.03 23.10 14.51
N ALA A 260 32.07 22.22 14.25
CA ALA A 260 31.44 21.40 15.28
C ALA A 260 31.62 19.91 14.98
N LEU A 261 31.78 19.11 16.02
CA LEU A 261 31.78 17.65 15.97
C LEU A 261 31.25 17.07 17.29
N GLY A 262 30.73 15.85 17.26
CA GLY A 262 30.26 15.18 18.48
C GLY A 262 29.15 14.16 18.25
N ASP A 263 28.74 13.53 19.34
CA ASP A 263 27.68 12.54 19.41
C ASP A 263 26.42 13.16 20.02
N MET A 264 25.27 12.83 19.44
CA MET A 264 23.95 13.18 19.93
C MET A 264 23.11 11.92 20.06
N THR A 265 22.45 11.75 21.21
CA THR A 265 21.50 10.64 21.43
C THR A 265 20.14 11.17 21.84
N ILE A 266 19.09 10.65 21.23
CA ILE A 266 17.70 10.90 21.61
C ILE A 266 17.11 9.58 22.09
N ARG A 267 16.53 9.56 23.29
CA ARG A 267 15.87 8.38 23.85
C ARG A 267 14.42 8.66 24.21
N ASN A 268 13.57 7.67 23.99
CA ASN A 268 12.15 7.66 24.34
C ASN A 268 11.42 8.91 23.83
N LEU A 269 11.63 9.29 22.57
CA LEU A 269 10.91 10.39 21.94
C LEU A 269 9.50 9.92 21.58
N ASP A 270 8.49 10.66 22.04
CA ASP A 270 7.09 10.45 21.69
C ASP A 270 6.48 11.79 21.28
N VAL A 271 5.99 11.87 20.05
CA VAL A 271 5.43 13.07 19.44
C VAL A 271 4.02 12.79 18.98
N LEU A 272 3.13 13.68 19.40
CA LEU A 272 1.73 13.70 19.03
C LEU A 272 1.43 14.93 18.18
N ASP A 273 0.33 14.89 17.42
CA ASP A 273 -0.23 16.09 16.83
C ASP A 273 -0.99 16.94 17.86
N THR A 274 -1.54 18.07 17.43
CA THR A 274 -2.34 18.96 18.29
C THR A 274 -3.67 18.36 18.77
N GLU A 275 -4.15 17.30 18.12
CA GLU A 275 -5.37 16.55 18.51
C GLU A 275 -5.05 15.37 19.46
N GLY A 276 -3.77 15.14 19.76
CA GLY A 276 -3.32 14.06 20.64
C GLY A 276 -3.17 12.70 19.96
N ARG A 277 -3.14 12.65 18.62
CA ARG A 277 -2.88 11.43 17.85
C ARG A 277 -1.37 11.18 17.76
N PRO A 278 -0.91 9.92 17.83
CA PRO A 278 0.51 9.60 17.69
C PRO A 278 1.01 9.92 16.27
N LEU A 279 2.19 10.53 16.19
CA LEU A 279 2.91 10.80 14.93
C LEU A 279 4.15 9.92 14.86
N ILE A 280 5.06 10.07 15.83
CA ILE A 280 6.30 9.31 15.89
C ILE A 280 6.61 8.88 17.33
N ALA A 281 6.93 7.61 17.50
CA ALA A 281 7.55 7.08 18.71
C ALA A 281 8.92 6.50 18.35
N MET A 282 9.99 7.04 18.93
CA MET A 282 11.37 6.68 18.63
C MET A 282 12.11 6.35 19.94
N PRO A 283 12.28 5.05 20.27
CA PRO A 283 12.92 4.61 21.50
C PRO A 283 14.39 5.06 21.62
N ASP A 284 15.14 4.97 20.53
CA ASP A 284 16.56 5.27 20.52
C ASP A 284 17.00 5.74 19.13
N ALA A 285 17.70 6.88 19.11
CA ALA A 285 18.40 7.37 17.94
C ALA A 285 19.74 7.98 18.32
N ARG A 286 20.74 7.75 17.47
CA ARG A 286 22.10 8.29 17.60
C ARG A 286 22.50 8.99 16.32
N PHE A 287 23.15 10.14 16.49
CA PHE A 287 23.70 10.94 15.41
C PHE A 287 25.15 11.26 15.75
N THR A 288 26.07 11.00 14.83
CA THR A 288 27.50 11.25 15.01
C THR A 288 27.94 12.30 14.00
N LEU A 289 28.18 13.52 14.47
CA LEU A 289 28.62 14.65 13.67
C LEU A 289 30.15 14.59 13.46
N ALA A 290 30.57 14.44 12.20
CA ALA A 290 31.96 14.64 11.80
C ALA A 290 32.32 16.14 11.88
N PRO A 291 33.61 16.53 11.89
CA PRO A 291 34.00 17.93 11.79
C PRO A 291 33.26 18.65 10.65
N SER A 292 32.34 19.53 11.02
CA SER A 292 31.39 20.17 10.12
C SER A 292 31.55 21.69 10.17
N GLN A 293 31.64 22.31 9.00
CA GLN A 293 31.91 23.73 8.83
C GLN A 293 30.58 24.51 8.82
N LEU A 294 30.15 24.97 10.00
CA LEU A 294 28.83 25.60 10.16
C LEU A 294 28.73 26.96 9.44
N THR A 295 29.86 27.65 9.26
CA THR A 295 29.92 28.93 8.54
C THR A 295 29.69 28.78 7.03
N ASP A 296 30.02 27.61 6.50
CA ASP A 296 29.89 27.29 5.07
C ASP A 296 28.59 26.52 4.81
N LYS A 297 27.70 26.42 5.82
CA LYS A 297 26.44 25.65 5.79
C LYS A 297 26.67 24.18 5.37
N ALA A 298 27.82 23.61 5.74
CA ALA A 298 28.21 22.25 5.39
C ALA A 298 28.22 21.34 6.63
N ILE A 299 27.29 20.40 6.66
CA ILE A 299 27.09 19.46 7.78
C ILE A 299 27.41 18.05 7.29
N THR A 300 28.27 17.33 8.03
CA THR A 300 28.62 15.94 7.74
C THR A 300 28.31 15.06 8.95
N LEU A 301 27.37 14.14 8.78
CA LEU A 301 27.06 13.08 9.73
C LEU A 301 27.83 11.82 9.32
N SER A 302 28.72 11.35 10.19
CA SER A 302 29.42 10.07 10.00
C SER A 302 28.47 8.88 10.16
N GLU A 303 27.49 9.00 11.05
CA GLU A 303 26.53 7.94 11.35
C GLU A 303 25.19 8.54 11.80
N VAL A 304 24.11 7.93 11.34
CA VAL A 304 22.74 8.12 11.84
C VAL A 304 22.17 6.73 12.08
N LEU A 305 21.84 6.41 13.33
CA LEU A 305 21.27 5.12 13.73
C LEU A 305 19.92 5.36 14.40
N ILE A 306 18.87 4.70 13.92
CA ILE A 306 17.52 4.77 14.50
C ILE A 306 17.00 3.36 14.76
N ASN A 307 16.66 3.06 16.01
CA ASN A 307 16.25 1.72 16.43
C ASN A 307 14.77 1.68 16.81
N SER A 308 14.03 0.78 16.17
CA SER A 308 12.61 0.50 16.38
C SER A 308 11.68 1.73 16.33
N PRO A 309 11.82 2.65 15.36
CA PRO A 309 10.90 3.78 15.24
C PRO A 309 9.51 3.28 14.85
N ARG A 310 8.47 3.93 15.38
CA ARG A 310 7.08 3.75 14.95
C ARG A 310 6.55 5.07 14.41
N LEU A 311 6.03 5.02 13.19
CA LEU A 311 5.53 6.17 12.46
C LEU A 311 4.06 5.93 12.09
N SER A 312 3.21 6.92 12.33
CA SER A 312 1.82 6.89 11.90
C SER A 312 1.61 7.96 10.82
N ILE A 313 1.13 7.55 9.65
CA ILE A 313 0.85 8.43 8.51
C ILE A 313 -0.62 8.26 8.14
N ARG A 314 -1.32 9.38 7.96
CA ARG A 314 -2.72 9.34 7.55
C ARG A 314 -2.97 10.22 6.34
N ARG A 315 -3.62 9.64 5.33
CA ARG A 315 -4.28 10.39 4.26
C ARG A 315 -5.73 10.65 4.65
N SER A 316 -6.12 11.91 4.69
CA SER A 316 -7.46 12.35 5.06
C SER A 316 -8.49 12.03 3.96
N GLY A 317 -9.78 12.22 4.27
CA GLY A 317 -10.86 12.12 3.30
C GLY A 317 -10.76 13.10 2.12
N SER A 318 -10.06 14.23 2.31
CA SER A 318 -9.75 15.20 1.25
C SER A 318 -8.50 14.84 0.43
N GLY A 319 -7.83 13.73 0.75
CA GLY A 319 -6.61 13.28 0.08
C GLY A 319 -5.32 13.91 0.59
N GLU A 320 -5.38 14.80 1.58
CA GLU A 320 -4.20 15.44 2.19
C GLU A 320 -3.48 14.49 3.18
N ILE A 321 -2.15 14.55 3.23
CA ILE A 321 -1.34 13.83 4.22
C ILE A 321 -1.17 14.70 5.46
N ASP A 322 -1.46 14.15 6.64
CA ASP A 322 -1.39 14.84 7.94
C ASP A 322 0.00 15.47 8.22
N TRP A 323 1.09 14.78 7.87
CA TRP A 323 2.47 15.28 8.01
C TRP A 323 2.75 16.60 7.26
N LEU A 324 2.13 16.81 6.10
CA LEU A 324 2.34 18.02 5.29
C LEU A 324 1.74 19.28 5.92
N SER A 325 0.85 19.10 6.91
CA SER A 325 0.20 20.19 7.63
C SER A 325 0.91 20.57 8.94
N LEU A 326 1.96 19.84 9.35
CA LEU A 326 2.64 20.07 10.64
C LEU A 326 3.56 21.30 10.64
N PHE A 327 4.04 21.69 9.45
CA PHE A 327 4.93 22.82 9.24
C PHE A 327 4.24 23.89 8.38
N PRO A 328 4.57 25.18 8.56
CA PRO A 328 4.08 26.24 7.68
C PRO A 328 4.49 25.94 6.23
N ARG A 329 3.55 26.07 5.29
CA ARG A 329 3.88 26.02 3.85
C ARG A 329 4.81 27.19 3.57
N SER A 330 6.03 26.91 3.12
CA SER A 330 6.97 27.95 2.67
C SER A 330 6.41 28.58 1.41
N GLY A 331 5.66 29.68 1.56
CA GLY A 331 4.87 30.25 0.47
C GLY A 331 4.14 31.54 0.82
N GLU A 332 4.89 32.54 1.28
CA GLU A 332 4.66 33.97 1.00
C GLU A 332 5.97 34.68 1.35
N LYS A 333 6.88 34.79 0.38
CA LYS A 333 7.93 35.82 0.47
C LYS A 333 7.20 37.16 0.29
N PRO A 334 7.41 38.15 1.18
CA PRO A 334 7.03 39.52 0.86
C PRO A 334 7.74 39.91 -0.44
N ASP A 335 7.02 40.53 -1.36
CA ASP A 335 7.59 41.26 -2.49
C ASP A 335 8.41 42.44 -1.95
N ASP A 336 9.61 42.17 -1.44
CA ASP A 336 10.64 43.20 -1.27
C ASP A 336 11.70 42.96 -2.35
N GLU A 337 11.54 43.70 -3.45
CA GLU A 337 12.58 43.97 -4.44
C GLU A 337 13.75 44.68 -3.75
N ASN A 338 14.75 43.91 -3.33
CA ASN A 338 16.19 44.21 -3.42
C ASN A 338 16.95 43.18 -2.59
N ASP A 339 17.36 42.08 -3.22
CA ASP A 339 18.53 41.34 -2.76
C ASP A 339 19.38 40.98 -3.98
N ASP A 340 20.61 41.50 -3.97
CA ASP A 340 21.65 41.22 -4.93
C ASP A 340 21.80 39.72 -5.15
N ALA A 341 21.81 39.31 -6.42
CA ALA A 341 22.07 37.96 -6.88
C ALA A 341 23.53 37.53 -6.62
N GLY A 342 23.88 37.32 -5.35
CA GLY A 342 24.95 36.42 -4.94
C GLY A 342 24.31 35.06 -4.67
N SER A 343 24.65 34.05 -5.46
CA SER A 343 24.15 32.67 -5.28
C SER A 343 24.49 32.17 -3.87
N ASP A 344 23.53 32.23 -2.95
CA ASP A 344 23.62 31.55 -1.66
C ASP A 344 23.50 30.05 -1.98
N ALA A 345 24.64 29.38 -2.15
CA ALA A 345 24.70 27.95 -2.38
C ALA A 345 23.95 27.26 -1.23
N GLY A 346 22.95 26.44 -1.56
CA GLY A 346 22.12 25.75 -0.58
C GLY A 346 22.95 24.95 0.42
N ALA A 347 22.42 24.76 1.63
CA ALA A 347 23.10 23.99 2.67
C ALA A 347 23.48 22.58 2.19
N ILE A 348 24.73 22.17 2.41
CA ILE A 348 25.24 20.85 2.04
C ILE A 348 25.11 19.94 3.26
N LEU A 349 24.36 18.84 3.11
CA LEU A 349 24.25 17.78 4.08
C LEU A 349 24.86 16.51 3.50
N ASN A 350 25.83 15.94 4.22
CA ASN A 350 26.45 14.66 3.90
C ASN A 350 26.15 13.66 5.02
N VAL A 351 25.66 12.48 4.67
CA VAL A 351 25.40 11.37 5.60
C VAL A 351 26.16 10.15 5.10
N LYS A 352 27.27 9.82 5.77
CA LYS A 352 28.14 8.70 5.36
C LYS A 352 27.50 7.35 5.59
N SER A 353 26.81 7.19 6.71
CA SER A 353 26.10 5.96 7.08
C SER A 353 24.77 6.31 7.73
N PHE A 354 23.69 5.74 7.23
CA PHE A 354 22.37 5.78 7.83
C PHE A 354 21.86 4.34 8.00
N ALA A 355 21.40 4.02 9.21
CA ALA A 355 20.82 2.74 9.54
C ALA A 355 19.51 2.94 10.31
N LEU A 356 18.44 2.36 9.80
CA LEU A 356 17.16 2.23 10.50
C LEU A 356 16.90 0.74 10.71
N ASN A 357 16.69 0.32 11.96
CA ASN A 357 16.50 -1.08 12.31
C ASN A 357 15.11 -1.31 12.91
N LYS A 358 14.40 -2.35 12.44
CA LYS A 358 13.11 -2.81 13.00
C LYS A 358 12.04 -1.72 13.07
N GLY A 359 11.98 -0.84 12.07
CA GLY A 359 10.95 0.20 12.00
C GLY A 359 9.55 -0.34 11.74
N THR A 360 8.56 0.44 12.14
CA THR A 360 7.15 0.20 11.85
C THR A 360 6.52 1.46 11.28
N VAL A 361 5.79 1.35 10.17
CA VAL A 361 5.00 2.44 9.60
C VAL A 361 3.55 1.97 9.49
N GLU A 362 2.66 2.67 10.17
CA GLU A 362 1.21 2.51 10.06
C GLU A 362 0.69 3.58 9.11
N PHE A 363 0.27 3.16 7.92
CA PHE A 363 -0.36 4.04 6.94
C PHE A 363 -1.87 3.80 6.91
N THR A 364 -2.65 4.87 7.07
CA THR A 364 -4.11 4.83 6.95
C THR A 364 -4.58 5.77 5.83
N ASP A 365 -5.18 5.21 4.78
CA ASP A 365 -5.86 5.99 3.75
C ASP A 365 -7.37 6.03 4.03
N ALA A 366 -7.88 7.21 4.39
CA ALA A 366 -9.29 7.46 4.65
C ALA A 366 -9.99 8.22 3.50
N SER A 367 -9.40 8.24 2.29
CA SER A 367 -9.98 8.87 1.10
C SER A 367 -11.09 8.03 0.44
N ASN A 368 -11.13 6.72 0.70
CA ASN A 368 -12.18 5.82 0.25
C ASN A 368 -13.29 5.67 1.30
N ASN A 369 -14.48 5.19 0.89
CA ASN A 369 -15.59 4.89 1.80
C ASN A 369 -15.18 3.89 2.91
N ASP A 370 -14.35 2.90 2.55
CA ASP A 370 -13.73 1.96 3.48
C ASP A 370 -12.24 2.33 3.66
N PRO A 371 -11.80 2.72 4.87
CA PRO A 371 -10.41 3.10 5.10
C PRO A 371 -9.45 1.93 4.88
N VAL A 372 -8.37 2.18 4.14
CA VAL A 372 -7.29 1.20 3.91
C VAL A 372 -6.24 1.38 4.99
N LYS A 373 -5.87 0.29 5.67
CA LYS A 373 -4.78 0.26 6.65
C LYS A 373 -3.66 -0.62 6.14
N LEU A 374 -2.45 -0.07 6.10
CA LEU A 374 -1.23 -0.78 5.72
C LEU A 374 -0.25 -0.72 6.89
N LEU A 375 0.27 -1.89 7.27
CA LEU A 375 1.28 -2.02 8.32
C LEU A 375 2.59 -2.48 7.69
N TRP A 376 3.56 -1.58 7.64
CA TRP A 376 4.95 -1.92 7.32
C TRP A 376 5.64 -2.29 8.62
N SER A 377 6.18 -3.50 8.71
CA SER A 377 6.89 -3.99 9.88
C SER A 377 8.28 -4.50 9.51
N GLU A 378 9.11 -4.71 10.54
CA GLU A 378 10.50 -5.17 10.37
C GLU A 378 11.31 -4.31 9.39
N MET A 379 10.97 -3.02 9.26
CA MET A 379 11.59 -2.15 8.27
C MET A 379 13.08 -1.97 8.60
N SER A 380 13.92 -2.21 7.61
CA SER A 380 15.36 -2.01 7.66
C SER A 380 15.79 -1.13 6.51
N ILE A 381 16.55 -0.07 6.80
CA ILE A 381 17.17 0.79 5.80
C ILE A 381 18.65 0.89 6.12
N GLN A 382 19.50 0.61 5.15
CA GLN A 382 20.94 0.88 5.22
C GLN A 382 21.30 1.77 4.04
N ALA A 383 21.81 2.97 4.30
CA ALA A 383 22.21 3.89 3.24
C ALA A 383 23.63 4.39 3.49
N GLN A 384 24.38 4.57 2.40
CA GLN A 384 25.76 5.04 2.43
C GLN A 384 25.95 6.25 1.51
N ASP A 385 26.73 7.21 1.98
CA ASP A 385 27.17 8.39 1.24
C ASP A 385 26.01 9.21 0.63
N ILE A 386 24.91 9.38 1.37
CA ILE A 386 23.78 10.22 0.95
C ILE A 386 24.18 11.71 1.07
N SER A 387 23.99 12.48 0.01
CA SER A 387 24.38 13.89 -0.01
C SER A 387 23.42 14.78 -0.81
N THR A 388 23.27 16.03 -0.37
CA THR A 388 22.57 17.09 -1.13
C THR A 388 23.48 17.82 -2.11
N GLN A 389 24.79 17.49 -2.11
CA GLN A 389 25.74 18.05 -3.05
C GLN A 389 25.40 17.62 -4.49
N GLN A 390 25.57 18.55 -5.43
CA GLN A 390 25.30 18.29 -6.84
C GLN A 390 26.10 17.08 -7.35
N SER A 391 25.41 16.18 -8.05
CA SER A 391 25.96 14.96 -8.65
C SER A 391 26.55 13.93 -7.67
N ALA A 392 26.42 14.14 -6.36
CA ALA A 392 26.83 13.15 -5.38
C ALA A 392 25.90 11.93 -5.42
N ARG A 393 26.50 10.73 -5.42
CA ARG A 393 25.78 9.46 -5.44
C ARG A 393 25.94 8.74 -4.11
N GLY A 394 24.85 8.14 -3.66
CA GLY A 394 24.82 7.22 -2.52
C GLY A 394 24.07 5.95 -2.86
N ASN A 395 24.12 4.96 -1.98
CA ASN A 395 23.37 3.72 -2.12
C ASN A 395 22.40 3.52 -0.96
N ILE A 396 21.33 2.76 -1.20
CA ILE A 396 20.30 2.39 -0.23
C ILE A 396 19.99 0.91 -0.38
N GLN A 397 19.92 0.19 0.73
CA GLN A 397 19.30 -1.12 0.86
C GLN A 397 18.07 -0.99 1.76
N PHE A 398 16.96 -1.56 1.33
CA PHE A 398 15.67 -1.51 1.99
C PHE A 398 15.11 -2.91 2.13
N SER A 399 14.53 -3.24 3.28
CA SER A 399 13.66 -4.39 3.43
C SER A 399 12.52 -4.13 4.41
N SER A 400 11.36 -4.73 4.19
CA SER A 400 10.21 -4.65 5.11
C SER A 400 9.21 -5.78 4.85
N ARG A 401 8.36 -6.05 5.83
CA ARG A 401 7.14 -6.84 5.68
C ARG A 401 5.92 -5.94 5.58
N LEU A 402 5.03 -6.21 4.63
CA LEU A 402 3.77 -5.50 4.47
C LEU A 402 2.60 -6.39 4.90
N ASN A 403 1.78 -5.89 5.83
CA ASN A 403 0.63 -6.57 6.43
C ASN A 403 0.95 -7.97 7.01
N GLY A 404 2.21 -8.23 7.33
CA GLY A 404 2.69 -9.49 7.90
C GLY A 404 2.91 -10.63 6.91
N THR A 405 2.47 -10.50 5.65
CA THR A 405 2.49 -11.58 4.65
C THR A 405 3.41 -11.29 3.46
N GLY A 406 3.45 -10.05 2.95
CA GLY A 406 4.31 -9.68 1.82
C GLY A 406 5.72 -9.30 2.24
N SER A 407 6.75 -9.80 1.55
CA SER A 407 8.14 -9.34 1.69
C SER A 407 8.44 -8.29 0.61
N ILE A 408 9.16 -7.23 0.97
CA ILE A 408 9.63 -6.22 0.02
C ILE A 408 11.10 -5.98 0.30
N THR A 409 11.93 -6.10 -0.72
CA THR A 409 13.34 -5.71 -0.68
C THR A 409 13.70 -4.80 -1.85
N ALA A 410 14.63 -3.89 -1.65
CA ALA A 410 15.16 -3.06 -2.72
C ALA A 410 16.62 -2.66 -2.46
N ALA A 411 17.40 -2.56 -3.52
CA ALA A 411 18.73 -1.99 -3.52
C ALA A 411 18.81 -0.91 -4.59
N ALA A 412 19.24 0.30 -4.23
CA ALA A 412 19.19 1.46 -5.11
C ALA A 412 20.46 2.31 -5.05
N ASP A 413 20.91 2.78 -6.21
CA ASP A 413 21.84 3.91 -6.35
C ASP A 413 21.01 5.18 -6.51
N ILE A 414 21.29 6.20 -5.71
CA ILE A 414 20.52 7.46 -5.71
C ILE A 414 21.41 8.71 -5.80
N ALA A 415 20.85 9.79 -6.35
CA ALA A 415 21.36 11.15 -6.20
C ALA A 415 20.18 12.10 -5.93
N LEU A 416 20.39 13.10 -5.07
CA LEU A 416 19.33 14.04 -4.68
C LEU A 416 19.30 15.31 -5.55
N ASN A 417 20.38 15.62 -6.27
CA ASN A 417 20.53 16.84 -7.05
C ASN A 417 21.39 16.63 -8.32
N PRO A 418 20.78 16.48 -9.52
CA PRO A 418 19.33 16.29 -9.76
C PRO A 418 18.85 14.94 -9.22
N LEU A 419 17.52 14.76 -9.09
CA LEU A 419 16.94 13.50 -8.64
C LEU A 419 17.29 12.36 -9.61
N PHE A 420 17.94 11.33 -9.10
CA PHE A 420 18.27 10.10 -9.81
C PHE A 420 18.05 8.92 -8.87
N CYS A 421 17.47 7.84 -9.37
CA CYS A 421 17.34 6.58 -8.66
C CYS A 421 17.40 5.43 -9.65
N LYS A 422 18.31 4.49 -9.43
CA LYS A 422 18.31 3.19 -10.10
C LYS A 422 18.19 2.11 -9.04
N ALA A 423 17.03 1.49 -8.96
CA ALA A 423 16.70 0.50 -7.95
C ALA A 423 16.40 -0.86 -8.57
N ARG A 424 16.95 -1.93 -8.00
CA ARG A 424 16.42 -3.28 -8.16
C ARG A 424 15.50 -3.57 -6.98
N MET A 425 14.30 -4.06 -7.25
CA MET A 425 13.26 -4.31 -6.26
C MET A 425 12.67 -5.71 -6.44
N GLU A 426 12.36 -6.34 -5.31
CA GLU A 426 11.73 -7.65 -5.23
C GLU A 426 10.58 -7.56 -4.23
N VAL A 427 9.41 -8.02 -4.64
CA VAL A 427 8.21 -8.13 -3.83
C VAL A 427 7.76 -9.57 -3.92
N GLU A 428 7.59 -10.25 -2.79
CA GLU A 428 7.10 -11.63 -2.77
C GLU A 428 5.83 -11.73 -1.93
N GLY A 429 4.85 -12.48 -2.42
CA GLY A 429 3.67 -12.89 -1.64
C GLY A 429 2.77 -11.75 -1.17
N LEU A 430 2.75 -10.60 -1.83
CA LEU A 430 1.90 -9.48 -1.44
C LEU A 430 0.42 -9.80 -1.73
N GLU A 431 -0.38 -9.98 -0.68
CA GLU A 431 -1.82 -10.24 -0.81
C GLU A 431 -2.56 -9.07 -1.46
N LEU A 432 -3.51 -9.35 -2.36
CA LEU A 432 -4.25 -8.30 -3.09
C LEU A 432 -5.46 -7.72 -2.33
N GLY A 433 -5.80 -8.24 -1.14
CA GLY A 433 -6.98 -7.77 -0.41
C GLY A 433 -6.97 -6.26 -0.10
N TRP A 434 -5.78 -5.66 0.08
CA TRP A 434 -5.65 -4.25 0.44
C TRP A 434 -6.03 -3.27 -0.68
N VAL A 435 -6.03 -3.70 -1.95
CA VAL A 435 -6.39 -2.82 -3.08
C VAL A 435 -7.90 -2.70 -3.30
N GLN A 436 -8.71 -3.63 -2.74
CA GLN A 436 -10.15 -3.72 -2.97
C GLN A 436 -10.91 -2.39 -2.77
N PRO A 437 -10.64 -1.57 -1.73
CA PRO A 437 -11.36 -0.31 -1.54
C PRO A 437 -11.16 0.73 -2.64
N TYR A 438 -10.07 0.67 -3.42
CA TYR A 438 -9.74 1.67 -4.45
C TYR A 438 -10.50 1.51 -5.78
N PHE A 439 -11.19 0.38 -5.97
CA PHE A 439 -11.98 0.12 -7.18
C PHE A 439 -13.38 -0.42 -6.89
N SER A 440 -13.78 -0.47 -5.61
CA SER A 440 -15.05 -1.08 -5.18
C SER A 440 -16.31 -0.34 -5.64
N ASP A 441 -16.16 0.92 -6.00
CA ASP A 441 -17.14 1.82 -6.59
C ASP A 441 -17.24 1.67 -8.12
N LYS A 442 -16.14 1.33 -8.79
CA LYS A 442 -16.10 1.13 -10.25
C LYS A 442 -16.43 -0.29 -10.68
N VAL A 443 -16.04 -1.27 -9.85
CA VAL A 443 -16.14 -2.70 -10.15
C VAL A 443 -16.91 -3.41 -9.03
N GLN A 444 -18.00 -4.08 -9.41
CA GLN A 444 -18.87 -4.84 -8.51
C GLN A 444 -18.34 -6.26 -8.24
N LEU A 445 -17.03 -6.40 -8.12
CA LEU A 445 -16.34 -7.66 -7.83
C LEU A 445 -15.65 -7.59 -6.47
N ALA A 446 -15.66 -8.71 -5.75
CA ALA A 446 -14.88 -8.89 -4.52
C ALA A 446 -13.75 -9.87 -4.78
N VAL A 447 -12.51 -9.43 -4.58
CA VAL A 447 -11.31 -10.27 -4.59
C VAL A 447 -11.27 -11.07 -3.30
N THR A 448 -11.29 -12.40 -3.42
CA THR A 448 -11.31 -13.31 -2.28
C THR A 448 -9.93 -13.91 -1.99
N ARG A 449 -9.08 -14.01 -3.02
CA ARG A 449 -7.69 -14.45 -2.93
C ARG A 449 -6.83 -13.81 -4.01
N GLY A 450 -5.52 -13.79 -3.78
CA GLY A 450 -4.52 -13.44 -4.78
C GLY A 450 -3.24 -12.93 -4.11
N HIS A 451 -2.09 -13.39 -4.62
CA HIS A 451 -0.78 -12.91 -4.20
C HIS A 451 0.03 -12.41 -5.39
N LEU A 452 0.63 -11.24 -5.21
CA LEU A 452 1.51 -10.60 -6.16
C LEU A 452 2.96 -10.90 -5.81
N THR A 453 3.74 -11.30 -6.81
CA THR A 453 5.20 -11.38 -6.75
C THR A 453 5.75 -10.63 -7.95
N THR A 454 6.76 -9.80 -7.75
CA THR A 454 7.40 -9.05 -8.84
C THR A 454 8.86 -8.82 -8.52
N GLU A 455 9.69 -8.93 -9.55
CA GLU A 455 11.09 -8.53 -9.51
C GLU A 455 11.33 -7.58 -10.68
N GLY A 456 12.05 -6.48 -10.45
CA GLY A 456 12.33 -5.54 -11.52
C GLY A 456 13.30 -4.43 -11.16
N ASP A 457 13.73 -3.73 -12.20
CA ASP A 457 14.54 -2.53 -12.15
C ASP A 457 13.65 -1.29 -12.35
N LEU A 458 13.70 -0.36 -11.40
CA LEU A 458 13.08 0.96 -11.46
C LEU A 458 14.16 2.01 -11.70
N ASN A 459 14.03 2.78 -12.78
CA ASN A 459 14.86 3.94 -13.06
C ASN A 459 13.99 5.21 -12.99
N VAL A 460 14.41 6.15 -12.15
CA VAL A 460 13.83 7.48 -12.04
C VAL A 460 14.91 8.50 -12.32
N GLU A 461 14.69 9.37 -13.30
CA GLU A 461 15.63 10.41 -13.69
C GLU A 461 14.91 11.74 -13.82
N GLN A 462 15.49 12.80 -13.28
CA GLN A 462 15.06 14.16 -13.52
C GLN A 462 15.89 14.78 -14.64
N ASP A 463 15.23 15.29 -15.69
CA ASP A 463 15.91 15.97 -16.79
C ASP A 463 16.26 17.44 -16.47
N HIS A 464 16.91 18.12 -17.41
CA HIS A 464 17.35 19.51 -17.27
C HIS A 464 16.20 20.52 -17.17
N GLU A 465 14.99 20.16 -17.61
CA GLU A 465 13.77 20.97 -17.47
C GLU A 465 13.04 20.68 -16.15
N GLY A 466 13.57 19.78 -15.33
CA GLY A 466 12.99 19.35 -14.06
C GLY A 466 11.89 18.30 -14.20
N LYS A 467 11.64 17.75 -15.39
CA LYS A 467 10.64 16.69 -15.61
C LYS A 467 11.17 15.36 -15.10
N ILE A 468 10.29 14.60 -14.45
CA ILE A 468 10.60 13.27 -13.91
C ILE A 468 10.23 12.21 -14.94
N LYS A 469 11.22 11.42 -15.34
CA LYS A 469 11.05 10.24 -16.19
C LYS A 469 11.15 9.00 -15.33
N VAL A 470 10.18 8.11 -15.48
CA VAL A 470 10.16 6.82 -14.80
C VAL A 470 10.19 5.72 -15.85
N LEU A 471 11.03 4.72 -15.64
CA LEU A 471 11.09 3.49 -16.44
C LEU A 471 11.17 2.30 -15.49
N PHE A 472 10.17 1.43 -15.55
CA PHE A 472 10.16 0.13 -14.88
C PHE A 472 10.43 -0.97 -15.92
N ALA A 473 11.29 -1.92 -15.57
CA ALA A 473 11.51 -3.14 -16.34
C ALA A 473 11.55 -4.35 -15.41
N GLY A 474 10.80 -5.42 -15.69
CA GLY A 474 10.79 -6.59 -14.82
C GLY A 474 9.68 -7.57 -15.13
N ASP A 475 9.46 -8.50 -14.20
CA ASP A 475 8.47 -9.57 -14.32
C ASP A 475 7.43 -9.46 -13.21
N LEU A 476 6.21 -9.92 -13.51
CA LEU A 476 5.10 -9.92 -12.55
C LEU A 476 4.40 -11.27 -12.58
N LYS A 477 4.19 -11.84 -11.40
CA LYS A 477 3.39 -13.05 -11.19
C LYS A 477 2.23 -12.74 -10.25
N LEU A 478 1.03 -13.10 -10.68
CA LEU A 478 -0.18 -13.08 -9.87
C LEU A 478 -0.70 -14.50 -9.70
N GLY A 479 -0.57 -15.07 -8.49
CA GLY A 479 -0.97 -16.44 -8.19
C GLY A 479 -2.22 -16.55 -7.32
N ASP A 480 -2.87 -17.72 -7.42
CA ASP A 480 -4.07 -18.13 -6.66
C ASP A 480 -5.15 -17.03 -6.58
N PHE A 481 -5.45 -16.42 -7.72
CA PHE A 481 -6.44 -15.35 -7.77
C PHE A 481 -7.85 -15.93 -7.82
N ALA A 482 -8.76 -15.35 -7.05
CA ALA A 482 -10.18 -15.64 -7.12
C ALA A 482 -11.02 -14.40 -6.85
N SER A 483 -12.12 -14.29 -7.58
CA SER A 483 -13.09 -13.21 -7.43
C SER A 483 -14.53 -13.72 -7.54
N VAL A 484 -15.43 -13.02 -6.85
CA VAL A 484 -16.87 -13.27 -6.90
C VAL A 484 -17.63 -11.98 -7.23
N ASP A 485 -18.78 -12.11 -7.88
CA ASP A 485 -19.71 -11.01 -8.08
C ASP A 485 -20.33 -10.57 -6.75
N LYS A 486 -20.39 -9.25 -6.49
CA LYS A 486 -20.93 -8.72 -5.21
C LYS A 486 -22.44 -8.90 -5.06
N LYS A 487 -23.19 -9.02 -6.16
CA LYS A 487 -24.66 -9.08 -6.16
C LYS A 487 -25.18 -10.48 -5.82
N HIS A 488 -24.58 -11.51 -6.42
CA HIS A 488 -25.03 -12.90 -6.30
C HIS A 488 -24.02 -13.81 -5.57
N ALA A 489 -22.80 -13.33 -5.30
CA ALA A 489 -21.70 -14.12 -4.76
C ALA A 489 -21.35 -15.35 -5.61
N ASP A 490 -21.65 -15.28 -6.91
CA ASP A 490 -21.25 -16.27 -7.90
C ASP A 490 -19.76 -16.09 -8.23
N ASP A 491 -19.05 -17.19 -8.43
CA ASP A 491 -17.68 -17.18 -8.94
C ASP A 491 -17.62 -16.43 -10.27
N PHE A 492 -16.69 -15.49 -10.41
CA PHE A 492 -16.59 -14.66 -11.60
C PHE A 492 -15.36 -15.02 -12.44
N VAL A 493 -14.16 -14.74 -11.90
CA VAL A 493 -12.89 -15.05 -12.54
C VAL A 493 -11.91 -15.62 -11.51
N LYS A 494 -11.25 -16.72 -11.89
CA LYS A 494 -10.19 -17.37 -11.11
C LYS A 494 -9.04 -17.77 -12.05
N TRP A 495 -7.84 -17.88 -11.50
CA TRP A 495 -6.72 -18.52 -12.17
C TRP A 495 -5.70 -19.03 -11.16
N ARG A 496 -4.96 -20.10 -11.50
CA ARG A 496 -3.86 -20.56 -10.65
C ARG A 496 -2.70 -19.58 -10.73
N THR A 497 -2.32 -19.13 -11.92
CA THR A 497 -1.21 -18.20 -12.11
C THR A 497 -1.38 -17.39 -13.39
N VAL A 498 -1.10 -16.09 -13.30
CA VAL A 498 -0.85 -15.21 -14.44
C VAL A 498 0.58 -14.68 -14.32
N ILE A 499 1.39 -14.85 -15.36
CA ILE A 499 2.77 -14.36 -15.43
C ILE A 499 2.87 -13.35 -16.57
N LEU A 500 3.45 -12.19 -16.30
CA LEU A 500 3.82 -11.18 -17.27
C LEU A 500 5.35 -11.12 -17.29
N ASP A 501 5.93 -11.56 -18.39
CA ASP A 501 7.38 -11.58 -18.63
C ASP A 501 7.80 -10.35 -19.46
N ASP A 502 9.00 -9.83 -19.19
CA ASP A 502 9.63 -8.70 -19.90
C ASP A 502 8.73 -7.45 -19.95
N ILE A 503 8.17 -7.05 -18.81
CA ILE A 503 7.42 -5.80 -18.70
C ILE A 503 8.39 -4.64 -18.87
N ARG A 504 8.00 -3.64 -19.68
CA ARG A 504 8.66 -2.34 -19.79
C ARG A 504 7.61 -1.24 -19.80
N ALA A 505 7.57 -0.45 -18.74
CA ALA A 505 6.61 0.64 -18.58
C ALA A 505 7.31 1.97 -18.33
N GLY A 506 6.92 3.04 -19.01
CA GLY A 506 7.54 4.36 -18.85
C GLY A 506 6.60 5.54 -19.10
N THR A 507 6.98 6.73 -18.63
CA THR A 507 6.09 7.91 -18.58
C THR A 507 6.41 9.04 -19.56
N ASP A 508 7.53 9.01 -20.28
CA ASP A 508 7.89 10.02 -21.28
C ASP A 508 8.87 9.46 -22.34
N PRO A 509 8.38 8.85 -23.44
CA PRO A 509 6.96 8.72 -23.80
C PRO A 509 6.22 7.69 -22.92
N GLY A 510 4.89 7.83 -22.82
CA GLY A 510 4.02 6.88 -22.13
C GLY A 510 3.98 5.53 -22.85
N ILE A 511 4.70 4.52 -22.37
CA ILE A 511 4.78 3.19 -23.00
C ILE A 511 4.44 2.08 -22.02
N VAL A 512 3.82 1.01 -22.53
CA VAL A 512 3.68 -0.28 -21.86
C VAL A 512 3.95 -1.39 -22.87
N GLU A 513 5.05 -2.10 -22.68
CA GLU A 513 5.44 -3.25 -23.49
C GLU A 513 5.53 -4.48 -22.59
N ILE A 514 5.01 -5.62 -23.06
CA ILE A 514 5.05 -6.90 -22.34
C ILE A 514 5.51 -7.96 -23.33
N GLY A 515 6.54 -8.74 -22.98
CA GLY A 515 7.05 -9.83 -23.82
C GLY A 515 6.07 -10.98 -23.92
N ALA A 516 5.66 -11.53 -22.78
CA ALA A 516 4.68 -12.60 -22.73
C ALA A 516 3.69 -12.42 -21.57
N VAL A 517 2.44 -12.83 -21.79
CA VAL A 517 1.42 -13.02 -20.75
C VAL A 517 1.06 -14.49 -20.75
N ARG A 518 1.39 -15.23 -19.70
CA ARG A 518 1.00 -16.63 -19.54
C ARG A 518 -0.12 -16.73 -18.51
N ILE A 519 -1.20 -17.40 -18.88
CA ILE A 519 -2.37 -17.61 -18.03
C ILE A 519 -2.56 -19.12 -17.87
N GLU A 520 -2.47 -19.60 -16.64
CA GLU A 520 -2.60 -21.01 -16.28
C GLU A 520 -3.88 -21.25 -15.47
N ASP A 521 -4.66 -22.26 -15.87
CA ASP A 521 -5.89 -22.70 -15.21
C ASP A 521 -6.91 -21.56 -15.03
N LEU A 522 -7.14 -20.80 -16.11
CA LEU A 522 -8.16 -19.74 -16.14
C LEU A 522 -9.55 -20.35 -16.00
N PHE A 523 -10.36 -19.81 -15.10
CA PHE A 523 -11.79 -20.09 -15.03
C PHE A 523 -12.56 -18.77 -15.12
N SER A 524 -13.62 -18.75 -15.92
CA SER A 524 -14.58 -17.64 -15.94
C SER A 524 -16.01 -18.14 -16.10
N GLN A 525 -16.96 -17.51 -15.41
CA GLN A 525 -18.38 -17.79 -15.55
C GLN A 525 -19.12 -16.61 -16.19
N ILE A 526 -19.73 -16.87 -17.34
CA ILE A 526 -20.62 -15.95 -18.05
C ILE A 526 -22.06 -16.34 -17.75
N ILE A 527 -22.84 -15.40 -17.24
CA ILE A 527 -24.25 -15.63 -16.88
C ILE A 527 -25.12 -14.60 -17.58
N VAL A 528 -26.11 -15.07 -18.33
CA VAL A 528 -27.25 -14.26 -18.79
C VAL A 528 -28.38 -14.46 -17.79
N ASP A 529 -28.84 -13.38 -17.17
CA ASP A 529 -29.94 -13.43 -16.22
C ASP A 529 -31.32 -13.56 -16.91
N GLU A 530 -32.39 -13.73 -16.13
CA GLU A 530 -33.76 -13.89 -16.65
C GLU A 530 -34.22 -12.68 -17.49
N SER A 531 -33.63 -11.50 -17.30
CA SER A 531 -33.91 -10.30 -18.09
C SER A 531 -33.15 -10.24 -19.41
N GLY A 532 -32.23 -11.19 -19.64
CA GLY A 532 -31.32 -11.19 -20.79
C GLY A 532 -30.06 -10.35 -20.58
N SER A 533 -29.80 -9.85 -19.37
CA SER A 533 -28.61 -9.05 -19.07
C SER A 533 -27.43 -9.93 -18.66
N LEU A 534 -26.22 -9.59 -19.12
CA LEU A 534 -24.99 -10.28 -18.79
C LEU A 534 -24.46 -9.86 -17.42
N ASN A 535 -23.97 -10.82 -16.62
CA ASN A 535 -23.25 -10.55 -15.37
C ASN A 535 -22.01 -9.65 -15.58
N LEU A 536 -21.31 -9.80 -16.72
CA LEU A 536 -20.19 -8.93 -17.10
C LEU A 536 -20.58 -7.44 -17.14
N LYS A 537 -21.77 -7.13 -17.66
CA LYS A 537 -22.24 -5.74 -17.70
C LYS A 537 -22.42 -5.20 -16.27
N ASN A 538 -22.96 -6.02 -15.36
CA ASN A 538 -23.18 -5.62 -13.97
C ASN A 538 -21.86 -5.49 -13.19
N ALA A 539 -20.86 -6.32 -13.50
CA ALA A 539 -19.54 -6.29 -12.87
C ALA A 539 -18.79 -4.96 -13.09
N PHE A 540 -19.02 -4.29 -14.23
CA PHE A 540 -18.29 -3.09 -14.64
C PHE A 540 -19.13 -1.80 -14.74
N THR A 541 -20.41 -1.81 -14.37
CA THR A 541 -21.32 -0.63 -14.43
C THR A 541 -21.49 0.11 -13.10
N GLY A 542 -20.55 -0.04 -12.16
CA GLY A 542 -20.64 0.54 -10.80
C GLY A 542 -20.61 2.07 -10.71
N GLY A 543 -20.18 2.77 -11.76
CA GLY A 543 -20.15 4.24 -11.76
C GLY A 543 -21.53 4.86 -11.95
N LYS A 544 -22.00 5.66 -10.98
CA LYS A 544 -22.91 6.77 -11.34
C LYS A 544 -22.22 7.55 -12.46
N ALA A 545 -22.94 7.81 -13.56
CA ALA A 545 -22.57 8.83 -14.52
C ALA A 545 -22.46 10.17 -13.76
N GLY A 546 -21.27 10.46 -13.26
CA GLY A 546 -20.94 11.74 -12.65
C GLY A 546 -20.69 12.73 -13.77
N ASP A 547 -21.37 13.87 -13.68
CA ASP A 547 -21.29 15.05 -14.54
C ASP A 547 -20.07 15.11 -15.47
N GLU A 548 -20.35 15.07 -16.78
CA GLU A 548 -19.46 15.45 -17.88
C GLU A 548 -19.17 16.97 -17.86
N THR A 549 -18.58 17.49 -16.78
CA THR A 549 -18.20 18.92 -16.70
C THR A 549 -16.71 19.18 -16.48
N ALA A 550 -15.87 18.15 -16.51
CA ALA A 550 -14.42 18.34 -16.66
C ALA A 550 -14.06 18.36 -18.16
N PRO A 551 -13.39 19.40 -18.69
CA PRO A 551 -12.86 19.37 -20.04
C PRO A 551 -11.87 18.20 -20.16
N PRO A 552 -11.91 17.41 -21.24
CA PRO A 552 -10.92 16.35 -21.44
C PRO A 552 -9.56 17.01 -21.67
N ASP A 553 -8.66 16.85 -20.71
CA ASP A 553 -7.24 17.09 -20.95
C ASP A 553 -6.75 15.93 -21.85
N GLU A 554 -6.83 16.12 -23.17
CA GLU A 554 -6.70 15.12 -24.25
C GLU A 554 -5.31 14.50 -24.42
N ARG A 555 -4.48 14.41 -23.38
CA ARG A 555 -3.25 13.61 -23.46
C ARG A 555 -3.50 12.23 -22.87
N LYS A 556 -3.65 11.22 -23.74
CA LYS A 556 -3.60 9.81 -23.34
C LYS A 556 -2.29 9.60 -22.56
N ALA A 557 -2.39 9.31 -21.26
CA ALA A 557 -1.22 9.12 -20.39
C ALA A 557 -0.32 7.94 -20.82
N ILE A 558 -0.87 7.02 -21.64
CA ILE A 558 -0.16 5.92 -22.29
C ILE A 558 -0.39 6.07 -23.79
N GLU A 559 0.69 6.29 -24.54
CA GLU A 559 0.66 6.50 -25.99
C GLU A 559 0.76 5.19 -26.76
N ARG A 560 1.51 4.21 -26.24
CA ARG A 560 1.74 2.92 -26.91
C ARG A 560 1.61 1.74 -25.96
N ILE A 561 0.82 0.77 -26.38
CA ILE A 561 0.69 -0.54 -25.73
C ILE A 561 1.13 -1.62 -26.72
N ARG A 562 1.96 -2.56 -26.25
CA ARG A 562 2.37 -3.74 -27.02
C ARG A 562 2.46 -4.97 -26.13
N ILE A 563 1.84 -6.06 -26.55
CA ILE A 563 1.98 -7.37 -25.91
C ILE A 563 2.43 -8.35 -26.99
N ALA A 564 3.68 -8.82 -26.89
CA ALA A 564 4.26 -9.67 -27.93
C ALA A 564 3.57 -11.04 -28.01
N LYS A 565 3.21 -11.65 -26.88
CA LYS A 565 2.44 -12.90 -26.86
C LYS A 565 1.56 -13.03 -25.62
N VAL A 566 0.36 -13.56 -25.80
CA VAL A 566 -0.51 -14.05 -24.72
C VAL A 566 -0.66 -15.55 -24.93
N ILE A 567 -0.44 -16.34 -23.88
CA ILE A 567 -0.49 -17.80 -23.87
C ILE A 567 -1.54 -18.21 -22.84
N LEU A 568 -2.50 -19.03 -23.26
CA LEU A 568 -3.47 -19.63 -22.37
C LEU A 568 -3.18 -21.13 -22.27
N GLU A 569 -3.03 -21.61 -21.04
CA GLU A 569 -2.79 -23.00 -20.70
C GLU A 569 -3.93 -23.50 -19.82
N ASN A 570 -4.74 -24.39 -20.38
CA ASN A 570 -5.86 -25.04 -19.69
C ASN A 570 -6.94 -24.06 -19.15
N GLY A 571 -7.56 -23.30 -20.04
CA GLY A 571 -8.69 -22.44 -19.68
C GLY A 571 -10.05 -23.15 -19.69
N GLU A 572 -10.98 -22.63 -18.88
CA GLU A 572 -12.38 -23.02 -18.78
C GLU A 572 -13.27 -21.76 -18.76
N VAL A 573 -14.31 -21.77 -19.58
CA VAL A 573 -15.35 -20.73 -19.60
C VAL A 573 -16.70 -21.41 -19.51
N GLY A 574 -17.37 -21.25 -18.38
CA GLY A 574 -18.76 -21.68 -18.19
C GLY A 574 -19.73 -20.62 -18.71
N PHE A 575 -20.75 -21.04 -19.45
CA PHE A 575 -21.84 -20.20 -19.92
C PHE A 575 -23.16 -20.71 -19.37
N LEU A 576 -23.96 -19.82 -18.76
CA LEU A 576 -25.28 -20.13 -18.22
C LEU A 576 -26.28 -19.06 -18.68
N ASP A 577 -27.29 -19.46 -19.43
CA ASP A 577 -28.38 -18.59 -19.88
C ASP A 577 -29.69 -18.94 -19.15
N ARG A 578 -30.10 -18.03 -18.26
CA ARG A 578 -31.34 -18.11 -17.49
C ARG A 578 -32.52 -17.42 -18.18
N SER A 579 -32.34 -16.81 -19.36
CA SER A 579 -33.40 -16.16 -20.14
C SER A 579 -34.29 -17.12 -20.95
N VAL A 580 -33.92 -18.41 -20.94
CA VAL A 580 -34.64 -19.52 -21.58
C VAL A 580 -35.03 -20.58 -20.54
N ASN A 581 -36.13 -21.29 -20.79
CA ASN A 581 -36.64 -22.34 -19.89
C ASN A 581 -36.80 -23.67 -20.64
N PRO A 582 -36.14 -24.77 -20.21
CA PRO A 582 -35.14 -24.85 -19.13
C PRO A 582 -33.92 -23.96 -19.41
N SER A 583 -33.16 -23.58 -18.37
CA SER A 583 -31.93 -22.80 -18.55
C SER A 583 -30.93 -23.56 -19.42
N PHE A 584 -30.20 -22.83 -20.25
CA PHE A 584 -29.17 -23.40 -21.10
C PHE A 584 -27.80 -23.26 -20.43
N SER A 585 -27.00 -24.32 -20.44
CA SER A 585 -25.62 -24.28 -19.98
C SER A 585 -24.67 -24.90 -20.99
N ALA A 586 -23.48 -24.34 -21.10
CA ALA A 586 -22.40 -24.88 -21.90
C ALA A 586 -21.04 -24.55 -21.29
N ASP A 587 -20.11 -25.50 -21.33
CA ASP A 587 -18.78 -25.35 -20.76
C ASP A 587 -17.74 -25.44 -21.87
N LEU A 588 -16.96 -24.38 -22.07
CA LEU A 588 -15.82 -24.40 -22.98
C LEU A 588 -14.56 -24.69 -22.16
N GLY A 589 -14.08 -25.93 -22.21
CA GLY A 589 -12.93 -26.39 -21.44
C GLY A 589 -11.73 -26.75 -22.31
N GLU A 590 -10.63 -27.12 -21.66
CA GLU A 590 -9.35 -27.47 -22.28
C GLU A 590 -8.87 -26.39 -23.26
N ILE A 591 -9.12 -25.11 -22.95
CA ILE A 591 -8.74 -24.02 -23.85
C ILE A 591 -7.22 -23.84 -23.77
N TRP A 592 -6.55 -23.93 -24.92
CA TRP A 592 -5.11 -23.69 -25.02
C TRP A 592 -4.76 -22.98 -26.32
N GLY A 593 -3.70 -22.19 -26.32
CA GLY A 593 -3.21 -21.53 -27.52
C GLY A 593 -2.57 -20.17 -27.22
N SER A 594 -2.52 -19.31 -28.23
CA SER A 594 -1.92 -17.99 -28.08
C SER A 594 -2.52 -16.91 -28.97
N VAL A 595 -2.33 -15.67 -28.53
CA VAL A 595 -2.51 -14.46 -29.32
C VAL A 595 -1.17 -13.74 -29.40
N SER A 596 -0.63 -13.49 -30.59
CA SER A 596 0.71 -12.95 -30.78
C SER A 596 0.68 -11.60 -31.49
N GLY A 597 1.32 -10.57 -30.91
CA GLY A 597 1.47 -9.25 -31.52
C GLY A 597 0.32 -8.28 -31.28
N LEU A 598 -0.32 -8.29 -30.11
CA LEU A 598 -1.28 -7.26 -29.71
C LEU A 598 -0.59 -5.90 -29.60
N SER A 599 -1.18 -4.86 -30.18
CA SER A 599 -0.67 -3.50 -30.08
C SER A 599 -1.78 -2.47 -30.28
N SER A 600 -1.61 -1.29 -29.69
CA SER A 600 -2.44 -0.12 -29.98
C SER A 600 -2.15 0.52 -31.35
N ASP A 601 -1.13 0.06 -32.08
CA ASP A 601 -0.86 0.49 -33.45
C ASP A 601 -1.92 -0.07 -34.42
N LYS A 602 -2.61 0.80 -35.16
CA LYS A 602 -3.67 0.42 -36.12
C LYS A 602 -3.17 -0.51 -37.24
N THR A 603 -1.88 -0.46 -37.58
CA THR A 603 -1.29 -1.27 -38.65
C THR A 603 -0.86 -2.67 -38.20
N GLN A 604 -0.74 -2.88 -36.88
CA GLN A 604 -0.30 -4.15 -36.34
C GLN A 604 -1.50 -5.04 -35.96
N ARG A 605 -1.62 -6.18 -36.63
CA ARG A 605 -2.67 -7.18 -36.37
C ARG A 605 -2.07 -8.32 -35.57
N ALA A 606 -2.72 -8.70 -34.47
CA ALA A 606 -2.32 -9.83 -33.65
C ALA A 606 -2.80 -11.14 -34.24
N ALA A 607 -1.93 -12.12 -34.40
CA ALA A 607 -2.31 -13.47 -34.84
C ALA A 607 -2.98 -14.24 -33.70
N VAL A 608 -4.10 -14.90 -33.98
CA VAL A 608 -4.86 -15.74 -33.03
C VAL A 608 -4.72 -17.19 -33.44
N ASP A 609 -4.40 -18.05 -32.48
CA ASP A 609 -4.43 -19.50 -32.62
C ASP A 609 -4.88 -20.12 -31.28
N LEU A 610 -6.16 -20.44 -31.16
CA LEU A 610 -6.76 -21.02 -29.96
C LEU A 610 -7.45 -22.34 -30.30
N SER A 611 -7.36 -23.29 -29.39
CA SER A 611 -8.08 -24.57 -29.46
C SER A 611 -8.79 -24.82 -28.13
N GLY A 612 -9.86 -25.60 -28.16
CA GLY A 612 -10.58 -26.00 -26.94
C GLY A 612 -11.62 -27.06 -27.25
N LYS A 613 -12.45 -27.38 -26.26
CA LYS A 613 -13.57 -28.31 -26.41
C LYS A 613 -14.82 -27.78 -25.76
N LEU A 614 -15.89 -27.64 -26.55
CA LEU A 614 -17.22 -27.35 -26.02
C LEU A 614 -17.82 -28.60 -25.39
N ASN A 615 -18.36 -28.44 -24.19
CA ASN A 615 -18.79 -29.48 -23.26
C ASN A 615 -17.81 -30.66 -23.23
N TYR A 616 -16.50 -30.34 -23.18
CA TYR A 616 -15.39 -31.29 -23.08
C TYR A 616 -15.33 -32.37 -24.19
N SER A 617 -16.09 -32.21 -25.29
CA SER A 617 -16.23 -33.26 -26.31
C SER A 617 -16.32 -32.77 -27.75
N ALA A 618 -16.80 -31.55 -28.00
CA ALA A 618 -16.88 -30.98 -29.35
C ALA A 618 -15.68 -30.05 -29.61
N PRO A 619 -14.74 -30.42 -30.50
CA PRO A 619 -13.54 -29.62 -30.75
C PRO A 619 -13.87 -28.22 -31.28
N LEU A 620 -13.15 -27.23 -30.76
CA LEU A 620 -13.13 -25.84 -31.19
C LEU A 620 -11.72 -25.49 -31.67
N LYS A 621 -11.63 -24.83 -32.82
CA LYS A 621 -10.40 -24.17 -33.31
C LYS A 621 -10.72 -22.75 -33.76
N ILE A 622 -9.97 -21.76 -33.29
CA ILE A 622 -10.07 -20.36 -33.70
C ILE A 622 -8.69 -19.94 -34.23
N THR A 623 -8.65 -19.46 -35.47
CA THR A 623 -7.42 -18.98 -36.12
C THR A 623 -7.69 -17.70 -36.87
N GLY A 624 -6.72 -16.80 -36.96
CA GLY A 624 -6.84 -15.60 -37.78
C GLY A 624 -6.04 -14.43 -37.22
N SER A 625 -6.57 -13.22 -37.35
CA SER A 625 -5.95 -12.02 -36.82
C SER A 625 -6.95 -11.01 -36.26
N ILE A 626 -6.55 -10.25 -35.25
CA ILE A 626 -7.38 -9.24 -34.57
C ILE A 626 -6.57 -7.99 -34.24
N ASN A 627 -7.23 -6.84 -34.10
CA ASN A 627 -6.65 -5.66 -33.44
C ASN A 627 -7.71 -5.03 -32.50
N PRO A 628 -7.80 -5.48 -31.25
CA PRO A 628 -8.81 -5.00 -30.30
C PRO A 628 -8.37 -3.74 -29.53
N LEU A 629 -7.10 -3.33 -29.63
CA LEU A 629 -6.56 -2.17 -28.89
C LEU A 629 -6.56 -0.88 -29.72
N ALA A 630 -6.84 -0.96 -31.02
CA ALA A 630 -7.08 0.19 -31.88
C ALA A 630 -8.47 0.79 -31.62
N ASP A 631 -8.64 2.10 -31.88
CA ASP A 631 -9.93 2.77 -31.73
C ASP A 631 -11.00 2.15 -32.66
N ASP A 632 -10.59 1.67 -33.85
CA ASP A 632 -11.43 0.91 -34.78
C ASP A 632 -11.05 -0.57 -34.66
N ILE A 633 -12.01 -1.41 -34.21
CA ILE A 633 -11.75 -2.83 -34.00
C ILE A 633 -11.58 -3.53 -35.35
N PHE A 634 -10.49 -4.28 -35.51
CA PHE A 634 -10.27 -5.19 -36.63
C PHE A 634 -10.41 -6.64 -36.18
N VAL A 635 -11.13 -7.46 -36.94
CA VAL A 635 -11.28 -8.91 -36.71
C VAL A 635 -11.26 -9.62 -38.05
N ASP A 636 -10.40 -10.62 -38.22
CA ASP A 636 -10.44 -11.57 -39.34
C ASP A 636 -10.21 -12.96 -38.75
N LEU A 637 -11.30 -13.60 -38.35
CA LEU A 637 -11.26 -14.86 -37.62
C LEU A 637 -11.98 -15.97 -38.37
N ARG A 638 -11.35 -17.14 -38.42
CA ARG A 638 -11.97 -18.41 -38.76
C ARG A 638 -12.17 -19.25 -37.51
N THR A 639 -13.40 -19.64 -37.25
CA THR A 639 -13.80 -20.46 -36.10
C THR A 639 -14.44 -21.75 -36.59
N ILE A 640 -13.86 -22.88 -36.20
CA ILE A 640 -14.34 -24.21 -36.55
C ILE A 640 -14.83 -24.89 -35.28
N PHE A 641 -16.11 -25.26 -35.27
CA PHE A 641 -16.67 -26.19 -34.29
C PHE A 641 -17.05 -27.50 -34.98
N GLN A 642 -16.77 -28.62 -34.33
CA GLN A 642 -17.12 -29.94 -34.87
C GLN A 642 -17.99 -30.71 -33.89
N ASN A 643 -19.05 -31.33 -34.42
CA ASN A 643 -19.86 -32.32 -33.70
C ASN A 643 -20.52 -31.80 -32.40
N ILE A 644 -20.94 -30.54 -32.35
CA ILE A 644 -21.72 -30.01 -31.23
C ILE A 644 -23.06 -30.75 -31.16
N GLU A 645 -23.45 -31.22 -29.97
CA GLU A 645 -24.73 -31.90 -29.78
C GLU A 645 -25.90 -30.91 -29.81
N LEU A 646 -26.86 -31.13 -30.70
CA LEU A 646 -28.02 -30.25 -30.84
C LEU A 646 -29.11 -30.51 -29.80
N SER A 647 -29.12 -31.66 -29.13
CA SER A 647 -30.09 -31.97 -28.06
C SER A 647 -29.99 -30.96 -26.91
N ALA A 648 -28.77 -30.54 -26.56
CA ALA A 648 -28.51 -29.49 -25.57
C ALA A 648 -29.07 -28.10 -25.97
N MET A 649 -29.40 -27.89 -27.25
CA MET A 649 -29.97 -26.62 -27.76
C MET A 649 -31.51 -26.57 -27.67
N THR A 650 -32.14 -27.59 -27.09
CA THR A 650 -33.59 -27.67 -26.85
C THR A 650 -34.19 -26.42 -26.17
N PRO A 651 -33.55 -25.76 -25.19
CA PRO A 651 -34.04 -24.49 -24.64
C PRO A 651 -34.34 -23.43 -25.70
N TYR A 652 -33.44 -23.26 -26.67
CA TYR A 652 -33.57 -22.27 -27.74
C TYR A 652 -34.52 -22.74 -28.83
N SER A 653 -34.43 -24.01 -29.26
CA SER A 653 -35.34 -24.53 -30.28
C SER A 653 -36.78 -24.59 -29.77
N GLY A 654 -37.00 -24.89 -28.50
CA GLY A 654 -38.32 -24.80 -27.87
C GLY A 654 -38.88 -23.38 -27.91
N LYS A 655 -38.08 -22.37 -27.51
CA LYS A 655 -38.48 -20.96 -27.47
C LYS A 655 -38.78 -20.38 -28.85
N TYR A 656 -37.91 -20.60 -29.84
CA TYR A 656 -37.98 -19.92 -31.15
C TYR A 656 -38.52 -20.78 -32.29
N ILE A 657 -38.39 -22.10 -32.21
CA ILE A 657 -38.83 -23.05 -33.26
C ILE A 657 -40.12 -23.77 -32.84
N GLY A 658 -40.40 -23.90 -31.54
CA GLY A 658 -41.57 -24.59 -31.00
C GLY A 658 -41.44 -26.12 -30.92
N TYR A 659 -40.21 -26.65 -31.03
CA TYR A 659 -39.94 -28.09 -30.96
C TYR A 659 -38.65 -28.38 -30.19
N ALA A 660 -38.65 -29.43 -29.38
CA ALA A 660 -37.44 -29.97 -28.78
C ALA A 660 -36.56 -30.68 -29.82
N ILE A 661 -35.26 -30.78 -29.58
CA ILE A 661 -34.34 -31.54 -30.42
C ILE A 661 -34.04 -32.87 -29.72
N GLU A 662 -34.49 -33.97 -30.30
CA GLU A 662 -34.26 -35.31 -29.74
C GLU A 662 -32.82 -35.77 -29.99
N LYS A 663 -32.31 -35.47 -31.18
CA LYS A 663 -30.98 -35.88 -31.65
C LYS A 663 -30.49 -34.98 -32.77
N GLY A 664 -29.18 -34.81 -32.86
CA GLY A 664 -28.51 -34.23 -34.02
C GLY A 664 -27.16 -33.67 -33.63
N LYS A 665 -26.28 -33.49 -34.62
CA LYS A 665 -25.01 -32.78 -34.43
C LYS A 665 -24.91 -31.61 -35.38
N ILE A 666 -24.24 -30.54 -34.96
CA ILE A 666 -23.91 -29.39 -35.79
C ILE A 666 -22.40 -29.18 -35.80
N SER A 667 -21.86 -28.93 -37.00
CA SER A 667 -20.49 -28.47 -37.21
C SER A 667 -20.56 -27.13 -37.93
N LEU A 668 -19.72 -26.20 -37.51
CA LEU A 668 -19.70 -24.81 -37.97
C LEU A 668 -18.31 -24.49 -38.48
N ASP A 669 -18.21 -23.94 -39.67
CA ASP A 669 -17.00 -23.29 -40.20
C ASP A 669 -17.36 -21.83 -40.50
N LEU A 670 -16.95 -20.96 -39.59
CA LEU A 670 -17.34 -19.56 -39.54
C LEU A 670 -16.13 -18.71 -39.92
N SER A 671 -16.25 -17.79 -40.88
CA SER A 671 -15.17 -16.85 -41.25
C SER A 671 -15.71 -15.42 -41.23
N TYR A 672 -15.24 -14.61 -40.29
CA TYR A 672 -15.81 -13.30 -39.97
C TYR A 672 -14.72 -12.24 -40.12
N LEU A 673 -14.94 -11.32 -41.06
CA LEU A 673 -14.12 -10.13 -41.27
C LEU A 673 -14.90 -8.90 -40.77
N ILE A 674 -14.31 -8.14 -39.86
CA ILE A 674 -14.75 -6.83 -39.42
C ILE A 674 -13.61 -5.85 -39.70
N GLU A 675 -13.86 -4.89 -40.59
CA GLU A 675 -12.92 -3.82 -40.92
C GLU A 675 -13.71 -2.53 -41.16
N SER A 676 -13.29 -1.42 -40.53
CA SER A 676 -13.97 -0.11 -40.66
C SER A 676 -15.48 -0.15 -40.33
N ASN A 677 -15.87 -0.91 -39.30
CA ASN A 677 -17.26 -1.15 -38.90
C ASN A 677 -18.13 -1.88 -39.96
N GLU A 678 -17.54 -2.48 -40.98
CA GLU A 678 -18.23 -3.38 -41.91
C GLU A 678 -17.96 -4.84 -41.55
N LEU A 679 -19.02 -5.63 -41.46
CA LEU A 679 -19.00 -7.07 -41.26
C LEU A 679 -19.16 -7.78 -42.61
N ASP A 680 -18.25 -8.69 -42.93
CA ASP A 680 -18.39 -9.73 -43.95
C ASP A 680 -18.21 -11.10 -43.29
N ALA A 681 -19.33 -11.79 -43.06
CA ALA A 681 -19.36 -13.08 -42.38
C ALA A 681 -19.82 -14.19 -43.32
N ARG A 682 -19.08 -15.30 -43.31
CA ARG A 682 -19.44 -16.55 -43.97
C ARG A 682 -19.71 -17.61 -42.91
N ASN A 683 -20.88 -18.24 -43.01
CA ASN A 683 -21.30 -19.30 -42.10
C ASN A 683 -21.56 -20.57 -42.91
N ASP A 684 -20.62 -21.52 -42.87
CA ASP A 684 -20.81 -22.85 -43.44
C ASP A 684 -21.25 -23.80 -42.30
N ILE A 685 -22.46 -24.33 -42.40
CA ILE A 685 -23.15 -25.06 -41.33
C ILE A 685 -23.49 -26.46 -41.84
N LEU A 686 -22.96 -27.48 -41.17
CA LEU A 686 -23.28 -28.88 -41.43
C LEU A 686 -24.06 -29.45 -40.24
N ILE A 687 -25.28 -29.90 -40.48
CA ILE A 687 -26.10 -30.57 -39.47
C ILE A 687 -26.24 -32.05 -39.85
N ASP A 688 -25.94 -32.97 -38.94
CA ASP A 688 -26.04 -34.42 -39.15
C ASP A 688 -27.13 -35.04 -38.27
N GLN A 689 -28.03 -35.82 -38.89
CA GLN A 689 -29.09 -36.60 -38.21
C GLN A 689 -30.08 -35.78 -37.34
N LEU A 690 -30.33 -34.50 -37.64
CA LEU A 690 -31.26 -33.67 -36.87
C LEU A 690 -32.67 -34.27 -36.81
N THR A 691 -33.16 -34.55 -35.61
CA THR A 691 -34.49 -35.11 -35.36
C THR A 691 -35.18 -34.29 -34.28
N PHE A 692 -36.37 -33.78 -34.59
CA PHE A 692 -37.19 -33.05 -33.64
C PHE A 692 -37.99 -34.00 -32.75
N GLY A 693 -38.02 -33.71 -31.46
CA GLY A 693 -38.86 -34.37 -30.46
C GLY A 693 -40.27 -33.75 -30.39
N GLY A 694 -40.84 -33.70 -29.18
CA GLY A 694 -42.17 -33.13 -28.93
C GLY A 694 -42.31 -31.65 -29.30
N ALA A 695 -43.54 -31.20 -29.53
CA ALA A 695 -43.85 -29.78 -29.62
C ALA A 695 -43.66 -29.12 -28.25
N VAL A 696 -43.11 -27.91 -28.25
CA VAL A 696 -42.88 -27.08 -27.06
C VAL A 696 -43.73 -25.84 -27.21
N GLN A 697 -44.56 -25.53 -26.21
CA GLN A 697 -45.36 -24.31 -26.22
C GLN A 697 -44.46 -23.09 -25.99
N SER A 698 -44.51 -22.12 -26.90
CA SER A 698 -43.81 -20.84 -26.78
C SER A 698 -44.53 -19.76 -27.58
N GLU A 699 -44.68 -18.57 -27.01
CA GLU A 699 -45.25 -17.39 -27.68
C GLU A 699 -44.31 -16.81 -28.75
N HIS A 700 -43.02 -17.11 -28.67
CA HIS A 700 -41.99 -16.65 -29.61
C HIS A 700 -41.68 -17.67 -30.72
N ALA A 701 -42.41 -18.80 -30.77
CA ALA A 701 -42.18 -19.83 -31.77
C ALA A 701 -42.59 -19.36 -33.18
N THR A 702 -41.79 -19.72 -34.18
CA THR A 702 -42.11 -19.47 -35.59
C THR A 702 -43.41 -20.19 -36.03
N SER A 703 -44.16 -19.57 -36.93
CA SER A 703 -45.34 -20.17 -37.57
C SER A 703 -44.99 -21.03 -38.79
N LEU A 704 -43.72 -21.06 -39.21
CA LEU A 704 -43.25 -21.79 -40.38
C LEU A 704 -43.32 -23.32 -40.16
N PRO A 705 -43.57 -24.13 -41.20
CA PRO A 705 -43.61 -25.59 -41.10
C PRO A 705 -42.19 -26.19 -41.05
N VAL A 706 -41.48 -25.96 -39.94
CA VAL A 706 -40.03 -26.23 -39.78
C VAL A 706 -39.65 -27.69 -39.99
N ARG A 707 -40.50 -28.64 -39.56
CA ARG A 707 -40.27 -30.08 -39.80
C ARG A 707 -40.25 -30.44 -41.28
N LEU A 708 -41.11 -29.81 -42.08
CA LEU A 708 -41.13 -29.99 -43.53
C LEU A 708 -39.89 -29.37 -44.16
N ALA A 709 -39.51 -28.15 -43.75
CA ALA A 709 -38.29 -27.49 -44.24
C ALA A 709 -37.04 -28.34 -43.97
N VAL A 710 -36.89 -28.86 -42.75
CA VAL A 710 -35.78 -29.76 -42.38
C VAL A 710 -35.81 -31.06 -43.18
N ALA A 711 -37.00 -31.65 -43.41
CA ALA A 711 -37.11 -32.86 -44.22
C ALA A 711 -36.70 -32.65 -45.69
N LEU A 712 -36.92 -31.45 -46.24
CA LEU A 712 -36.54 -31.09 -47.61
C LEU A 712 -35.05 -30.72 -47.75
N LEU A 713 -34.43 -30.25 -46.67
CA LEU A 713 -33.02 -29.87 -46.64
C LEU A 713 -32.07 -31.06 -46.38
N LYS A 714 -32.58 -32.20 -45.91
CA LYS A 714 -31.79 -33.40 -45.63
C LYS A 714 -31.40 -34.15 -46.91
N ASP A 715 -30.13 -34.53 -47.01
CA ASP A 715 -29.61 -35.46 -48.00
C ASP A 715 -29.94 -36.94 -47.65
N PRO A 716 -29.62 -37.92 -48.53
CA PRO A 716 -29.85 -39.34 -48.26
C PRO A 716 -29.14 -39.91 -47.04
N ASN A 717 -28.07 -39.26 -46.56
CA ASN A 717 -27.34 -39.63 -45.36
C ASN A 717 -27.91 -38.95 -44.10
N GLY A 718 -28.95 -38.14 -44.24
CA GLY A 718 -29.58 -37.39 -43.14
C GLY A 718 -28.86 -36.10 -42.78
N ARG A 719 -28.02 -35.55 -43.66
CA ARG A 719 -27.22 -34.33 -43.45
C ARG A 719 -27.84 -33.11 -44.13
N ILE A 720 -27.63 -31.94 -43.54
CA ILE A 720 -28.08 -30.64 -44.06
C ILE A 720 -26.83 -29.75 -44.15
N ASP A 721 -26.51 -29.23 -45.34
CA ASP A 721 -25.40 -28.30 -45.59
C ASP A 721 -25.98 -26.93 -45.96
N LEU A 722 -25.70 -25.91 -45.15
CA LEU A 722 -26.17 -24.53 -45.34
C LEU A 722 -24.97 -23.59 -45.42
N ARG A 723 -24.99 -22.69 -46.41
CA ARG A 723 -24.00 -21.62 -46.55
C ARG A 723 -24.69 -20.28 -46.50
N LEU A 724 -24.46 -19.53 -45.42
CA LEU A 724 -25.16 -18.28 -45.13
C LEU A 724 -24.15 -17.12 -45.06
N PRO A 725 -23.96 -16.37 -46.17
CA PRO A 725 -23.20 -15.13 -46.11
C PRO A 725 -24.03 -14.02 -45.45
N VAL A 726 -23.41 -13.21 -44.58
CA VAL A 726 -24.01 -12.06 -43.91
C VAL A 726 -23.08 -10.87 -44.11
N LYS A 727 -23.59 -9.78 -44.67
CA LYS A 727 -22.86 -8.52 -44.85
C LYS A 727 -23.65 -7.36 -44.30
N GLY A 728 -22.97 -6.37 -43.70
CA GLY A 728 -23.61 -5.14 -43.24
C GLY A 728 -22.71 -4.36 -42.28
N ARG A 729 -23.18 -3.22 -41.79
CA ARG A 729 -22.43 -2.45 -40.79
C ARG A 729 -22.67 -3.01 -39.39
N THR A 730 -21.66 -2.94 -38.53
CA THR A 730 -21.75 -3.41 -37.14
C THR A 730 -22.60 -2.51 -36.24
N ASP A 731 -22.89 -1.28 -36.68
CA ASP A 731 -23.65 -0.26 -35.94
C ASP A 731 -25.11 -0.08 -36.44
N ASP A 732 -25.54 -0.83 -37.46
CA ASP A 732 -26.90 -0.77 -38.02
C ASP A 732 -27.46 -2.19 -38.31
N PRO A 733 -28.27 -2.78 -37.40
CA PRO A 733 -28.59 -4.20 -37.45
C PRO A 733 -29.92 -4.50 -38.17
N GLU A 734 -29.99 -4.32 -39.49
CA GLU A 734 -31.07 -4.89 -40.33
C GLU A 734 -30.57 -6.08 -41.16
N PHE A 735 -30.40 -7.26 -40.52
CA PHE A 735 -29.97 -8.48 -41.21
C PHE A 735 -31.14 -9.45 -41.43
N SER A 736 -31.52 -9.74 -42.68
CA SER A 736 -32.58 -10.70 -43.00
C SER A 736 -32.04 -12.06 -43.48
N VAL A 737 -32.13 -13.08 -42.63
CA VAL A 737 -31.65 -14.46 -42.90
C VAL A 737 -32.70 -15.29 -43.68
N ALA A 738 -33.99 -14.95 -43.55
CA ALA A 738 -35.10 -15.75 -44.10
C ALA A 738 -35.07 -15.90 -45.63
N GLY A 739 -34.61 -14.87 -46.35
CA GLY A 739 -34.54 -14.87 -47.81
C GLY A 739 -33.43 -15.75 -48.41
N ILE A 740 -32.40 -16.09 -47.61
CA ILE A 740 -31.26 -16.91 -48.04
C ILE A 740 -31.61 -18.40 -47.95
N ILE A 741 -32.35 -18.82 -46.91
CA ILE A 741 -32.73 -20.21 -46.67
C ILE A 741 -33.71 -20.72 -47.74
N LEU A 742 -34.68 -19.90 -48.17
CA LEU A 742 -35.71 -20.32 -49.14
C LEU A 742 -35.13 -20.71 -50.51
N LYS A 743 -33.98 -20.13 -50.89
CA LYS A 743 -33.30 -20.40 -52.17
C LYS A 743 -32.56 -21.74 -52.21
N MET A 744 -32.34 -22.40 -51.06
CA MET A 744 -31.57 -23.66 -50.99
C MET A 744 -32.46 -24.93 -51.10
N ILE A 745 -33.79 -24.82 -51.06
CA ILE A 745 -34.73 -25.96 -50.92
C ILE A 745 -35.12 -26.59 -52.27
N THR A 746 -34.17 -26.94 -53.15
CA THR A 746 -34.50 -27.70 -54.38
C THR A 746 -33.44 -28.74 -54.73
N ASN A 747 -33.55 -29.93 -54.12
CA ASN A 747 -33.50 -31.26 -54.76
C ASN A 747 -33.33 -32.38 -53.72
N THR A 748 -33.98 -33.52 -54.02
CA THR A 748 -33.71 -34.92 -53.58
C THR A 748 -34.67 -35.56 -52.56
N ILE A 749 -35.06 -36.82 -52.85
CA ILE A 749 -35.91 -37.77 -52.08
C ILE A 749 -35.22 -39.15 -52.08
N SER A 750 -35.23 -39.88 -50.94
CA SER A 750 -35.62 -41.32 -50.81
C SER A 750 -35.04 -41.99 -49.54
N ARG A 751 -35.79 -42.96 -49.00
CA ARG A 751 -35.61 -43.68 -47.71
C ARG A 751 -34.87 -45.03 -47.84
N ALA A 752 -34.21 -45.45 -46.75
CA ALA A 752 -33.96 -46.85 -46.33
C ALA A 752 -33.40 -46.82 -44.88
N ALA A 753 -33.33 -47.85 -44.03
CA ALA A 753 -34.01 -49.12 -43.77
C ALA A 753 -33.53 -49.57 -42.36
N THR A 754 -34.14 -50.60 -41.78
CA THR A 754 -34.12 -51.04 -40.37
C THR A 754 -32.82 -51.72 -39.86
N SER A 755 -32.59 -51.67 -38.53
CA SER A 755 -31.33 -51.94 -37.77
C SER A 755 -31.21 -53.38 -37.16
N PRO A 756 -29.98 -53.90 -36.86
CA PRO A 756 -29.71 -55.29 -36.46
C PRO A 756 -29.05 -55.43 -35.06
N PHE A 757 -29.81 -55.62 -33.98
CA PHE A 757 -29.25 -55.71 -32.61
C PHE A 757 -29.06 -57.11 -32.03
N ALA A 758 -29.54 -58.16 -32.67
CA ALA A 758 -29.66 -59.46 -32.01
C ALA A 758 -28.36 -60.30 -31.90
N LEU A 759 -27.17 -59.76 -32.19
CA LEU A 759 -26.00 -60.59 -32.55
C LEU A 759 -24.70 -60.45 -31.70
N LEU A 760 -24.65 -59.64 -30.62
CA LEU A 760 -23.36 -59.26 -30.01
C LEU A 760 -22.96 -59.97 -28.68
N GLU A 761 -23.84 -60.75 -28.04
CA GLU A 761 -23.55 -61.46 -26.77
C GLU A 761 -22.44 -62.52 -26.92
N THR A 762 -22.30 -63.11 -28.10
CA THR A 762 -21.41 -64.25 -28.36
C THR A 762 -19.95 -63.87 -28.58
N ALA A 763 -19.65 -62.59 -28.83
CA ALA A 763 -18.31 -62.10 -29.14
C ALA A 763 -17.62 -61.36 -27.98
N TYR A 764 -18.38 -60.82 -27.02
CA TYR A 764 -17.86 -60.03 -25.89
C TYR A 764 -18.61 -60.40 -24.59
N PRO A 765 -18.08 -61.32 -23.76
CA PRO A 765 -18.69 -61.67 -22.49
C PRO A 765 -18.84 -60.45 -21.56
N GLY A 766 -20.05 -60.18 -21.06
CA GLY A 766 -20.38 -59.02 -20.22
C GLY A 766 -20.93 -57.80 -20.96
N ALA A 767 -21.13 -57.88 -22.30
CA ALA A 767 -21.68 -56.77 -23.09
C ALA A 767 -23.11 -56.35 -22.69
N SER A 768 -23.91 -57.26 -22.14
CA SER A 768 -25.27 -57.01 -21.65
C SER A 768 -25.35 -56.14 -20.39
N GLU A 769 -24.25 -56.05 -19.61
CA GLU A 769 -24.14 -55.19 -18.41
C GLU A 769 -23.56 -53.80 -18.68
N LEU A 770 -23.07 -53.53 -19.91
CA LEU A 770 -22.47 -52.24 -20.30
C LEU A 770 -23.50 -51.15 -20.62
N GLY A 771 -24.80 -51.48 -20.64
CA GLY A 771 -25.88 -50.61 -21.09
C GLY A 771 -26.38 -49.58 -20.07
N ILE A 772 -25.98 -49.65 -18.80
CA ILE A 772 -26.52 -48.84 -17.70
C ILE A 772 -25.41 -48.36 -16.75
N ILE A 773 -25.43 -47.07 -16.39
CA ILE A 773 -24.57 -46.47 -15.36
C ILE A 773 -25.45 -45.74 -14.35
N GLU A 774 -25.42 -46.14 -13.09
CA GLU A 774 -26.20 -45.53 -12.01
C GLU A 774 -25.44 -44.42 -11.30
N PHE A 775 -26.13 -43.40 -10.83
CA PHE A 775 -25.57 -42.24 -10.13
C PHE A 775 -26.20 -42.08 -8.75
N GLU A 776 -25.47 -41.44 -7.83
CA GLU A 776 -26.06 -41.00 -6.56
C GLU A 776 -27.17 -39.96 -6.80
N PRO A 777 -28.26 -39.98 -6.02
CA PRO A 777 -29.33 -39.00 -6.16
C PRO A 777 -28.84 -37.55 -6.01
N GLY A 778 -29.25 -36.67 -6.92
CA GLY A 778 -28.87 -35.25 -6.96
C GLY A 778 -27.46 -34.96 -7.49
N LYS A 779 -26.67 -35.99 -7.84
CA LYS A 779 -25.28 -35.85 -8.30
C LYS A 779 -25.07 -36.39 -9.72
N SER A 780 -24.07 -35.83 -10.41
CA SER A 780 -23.63 -36.24 -11.76
C SER A 780 -22.22 -36.83 -11.79
N ALA A 781 -21.51 -36.91 -10.65
CA ALA A 781 -20.18 -37.51 -10.57
C ALA A 781 -20.23 -39.01 -10.90
N LEU A 782 -19.27 -39.50 -11.69
CA LEU A 782 -19.19 -40.92 -12.06
C LEU A 782 -18.90 -41.80 -10.82
N PRO A 783 -19.55 -42.95 -10.68
CA PRO A 783 -19.25 -43.90 -9.61
C PRO A 783 -17.84 -44.49 -9.72
N ALA A 784 -17.27 -44.87 -8.58
CA ALA A 784 -15.99 -45.58 -8.53
C ALA A 784 -16.03 -46.88 -9.36
N GLY A 785 -14.98 -47.15 -10.15
CA GLY A 785 -14.88 -48.34 -11.02
C GLY A 785 -15.60 -48.24 -12.38
N CYS A 786 -16.31 -47.13 -12.66
CA CYS A 786 -16.99 -46.92 -13.95
C CYS A 786 -16.03 -46.81 -15.15
N GLY A 787 -14.81 -46.29 -14.94
CA GLY A 787 -13.80 -46.14 -15.98
C GLY A 787 -13.38 -47.45 -16.65
N ASP A 788 -13.26 -48.54 -15.89
CA ASP A 788 -12.88 -49.86 -16.42
C ASP A 788 -13.97 -50.45 -17.33
N ARG A 789 -15.25 -50.25 -16.96
CA ARG A 789 -16.41 -50.69 -17.76
C ARG A 789 -16.52 -49.92 -19.08
N LEU A 790 -16.34 -48.61 -19.04
CA LEU A 790 -16.34 -47.75 -20.23
C LEU A 790 -15.14 -48.04 -21.16
N GLY A 791 -14.03 -48.55 -20.60
CA GLY A 791 -12.89 -49.09 -21.36
C GLY A 791 -13.26 -50.28 -22.25
N VAL A 792 -14.11 -51.21 -21.78
CA VAL A 792 -14.57 -52.37 -22.57
C VAL A 792 -15.49 -51.92 -23.72
N LEU A 793 -16.43 -51.02 -23.44
CA LEU A 793 -17.34 -50.45 -24.45
C LEU A 793 -16.57 -49.74 -25.57
N SER A 794 -15.51 -49.02 -25.21
CA SER A 794 -14.64 -48.34 -26.19
C SER A 794 -13.95 -49.32 -27.15
N ARG A 795 -13.53 -50.50 -26.68
CA ARG A 795 -12.96 -51.55 -27.54
C ARG A 795 -13.98 -52.13 -28.51
N ILE A 796 -15.22 -52.36 -28.08
CA ILE A 796 -16.31 -52.84 -28.96
C ILE A 796 -16.55 -51.83 -30.09
N LEU A 797 -16.58 -50.54 -29.77
CA LEU A 797 -16.75 -49.47 -30.76
C LEU A 797 -15.56 -49.37 -31.71
N MET A 798 -14.34 -49.67 -31.26
CA MET A 798 -13.15 -49.76 -32.10
C MET A 798 -13.22 -50.95 -33.07
N ASP A 799 -13.56 -52.15 -32.58
CA ASP A 799 -13.64 -53.38 -33.38
C ASP A 799 -14.78 -53.35 -34.42
N LYS A 800 -15.82 -52.55 -34.18
CA LYS A 800 -16.99 -52.42 -35.06
C LYS A 800 -17.22 -50.96 -35.50
N PRO A 801 -16.48 -50.46 -36.51
CA PRO A 801 -16.54 -49.06 -36.94
C PRO A 801 -17.92 -48.57 -37.40
N SER A 802 -18.80 -49.47 -37.83
CA SER A 802 -20.16 -49.14 -38.27
C SER A 802 -21.13 -48.81 -37.14
N LEU A 803 -20.83 -49.20 -35.89
CA LEU A 803 -21.72 -48.96 -34.76
C LEU A 803 -21.67 -47.50 -34.31
N LYS A 804 -22.84 -46.93 -34.03
CA LYS A 804 -22.97 -45.64 -33.33
C LYS A 804 -23.33 -45.91 -31.86
N LEU A 805 -23.06 -44.98 -30.96
CA LEU A 805 -23.48 -45.04 -29.55
C LEU A 805 -24.42 -43.88 -29.27
N GLU A 806 -25.54 -44.15 -28.62
CA GLU A 806 -26.45 -43.15 -28.06
C GLU A 806 -26.40 -43.23 -26.54
N ILE A 807 -26.26 -42.09 -25.88
CA ILE A 807 -26.24 -41.95 -24.42
C ILE A 807 -27.44 -41.10 -24.02
N GLN A 808 -28.27 -41.61 -23.11
CA GLN A 808 -29.41 -40.89 -22.56
C GLN A 808 -29.31 -40.85 -21.05
N GLY A 809 -29.34 -39.66 -20.47
CA GLY A 809 -29.39 -39.47 -19.03
C GLY A 809 -30.83 -39.43 -18.52
N PHE A 810 -31.03 -39.87 -17.28
CA PHE A 810 -32.31 -39.87 -16.59
C PHE A 810 -32.19 -39.37 -15.15
N ALA A 811 -33.33 -38.97 -14.60
CA ALA A 811 -33.50 -38.57 -13.22
C ALA A 811 -34.66 -39.34 -12.57
N ASP A 812 -34.49 -39.68 -11.29
CA ASP A 812 -35.55 -40.12 -10.39
C ASP A 812 -36.30 -38.88 -9.87
N MET A 813 -37.54 -38.69 -10.32
CA MET A 813 -38.32 -37.48 -10.07
C MET A 813 -38.48 -37.11 -8.59
N GLU A 814 -38.39 -38.08 -7.67
CA GLU A 814 -38.48 -37.83 -6.23
C GLU A 814 -37.09 -37.79 -5.59
N LYS A 815 -36.28 -38.84 -5.76
CA LYS A 815 -34.99 -38.95 -5.06
C LYS A 815 -33.98 -37.91 -5.53
N ASP A 816 -33.94 -37.62 -6.83
CA ASP A 816 -33.03 -36.59 -7.36
C ASP A 816 -33.48 -35.18 -6.98
N ARG A 817 -34.79 -34.96 -6.81
CA ARG A 817 -35.32 -33.66 -6.38
C ARG A 817 -34.89 -33.35 -4.95
N THR A 818 -35.05 -34.30 -4.03
CA THR A 818 -34.55 -34.18 -2.66
C THR A 818 -33.02 -34.09 -2.61
N GLY A 819 -32.32 -34.82 -3.49
CA GLY A 819 -30.86 -34.76 -3.60
C GLY A 819 -30.35 -33.37 -4.01
N LEU A 820 -30.98 -32.74 -5.01
CA LEU A 820 -30.65 -31.37 -5.44
C LEU A 820 -30.99 -30.32 -4.38
N GLU A 821 -32.11 -30.48 -3.68
CA GLU A 821 -32.48 -29.60 -2.56
C GLU A 821 -31.38 -29.59 -1.48
N ASN A 822 -30.88 -30.78 -1.12
CA ASN A 822 -29.77 -30.93 -0.17
C ASN A 822 -28.49 -30.24 -0.66
N ALA A 823 -28.13 -30.42 -1.93
CA ALA A 823 -26.94 -29.80 -2.50
C ALA A 823 -27.04 -28.26 -2.52
N LEU A 824 -28.21 -27.71 -2.88
CA LEU A 824 -28.47 -26.27 -2.89
C LEU A 824 -28.48 -25.67 -1.48
N PHE A 825 -29.05 -26.40 -0.52
CA PHE A 825 -29.00 -26.02 0.89
C PHE A 825 -27.55 -25.94 1.39
N GLU A 826 -26.76 -26.99 1.17
CA GLU A 826 -25.35 -27.02 1.56
C GLU A 826 -24.56 -25.86 0.91
N LYS A 827 -24.80 -25.59 -0.37
CA LYS A 827 -24.21 -24.45 -1.10
C LYS A 827 -24.49 -23.11 -0.42
N LYS A 828 -25.73 -22.86 0.06
CA LYS A 828 -26.08 -21.63 0.78
C LYS A 828 -25.27 -21.47 2.07
N LEU A 829 -25.10 -22.54 2.84
CA LEU A 829 -24.31 -22.48 4.09
C LEU A 829 -22.82 -22.26 3.78
N LYS A 830 -22.27 -22.97 2.78
CA LYS A 830 -20.88 -22.81 2.34
C LYS A 830 -20.60 -21.39 1.87
N THR A 831 -21.57 -20.75 1.22
CA THR A 831 -21.47 -19.36 0.75
C THR A 831 -21.31 -18.38 1.93
N GLU A 832 -22.07 -18.56 3.00
CA GLU A 832 -21.94 -17.71 4.19
C GLU A 832 -20.66 -17.99 4.99
N LYS A 833 -20.17 -19.24 4.98
CA LYS A 833 -18.82 -19.57 5.48
C LYS A 833 -17.75 -18.85 4.69
N LEU A 834 -17.82 -18.91 3.37
CA LEU A 834 -16.89 -18.24 2.48
C LEU A 834 -16.89 -16.72 2.70
N LYS A 835 -18.07 -16.07 2.75
CA LYS A 835 -18.19 -14.63 3.04
C LYS A 835 -17.57 -14.24 4.38
N ASN A 836 -17.69 -15.09 5.39
CA ASN A 836 -17.09 -14.85 6.71
C ASN A 836 -15.55 -14.96 6.66
N MET A 837 -15.01 -15.96 5.96
CA MET A 837 -13.57 -16.12 5.77
C MET A 837 -12.95 -14.93 5.02
N VAL A 838 -13.63 -14.44 3.98
CA VAL A 838 -13.21 -13.27 3.18
C VAL A 838 -13.20 -11.99 4.02
N LYS A 839 -14.23 -11.75 4.85
CA LYS A 839 -14.27 -10.58 5.76
C LYS A 839 -13.17 -10.60 6.82
N GLY A 840 -12.67 -11.78 7.19
CA GLY A 840 -11.59 -11.96 8.15
C GLY A 840 -10.19 -11.84 7.56
N GLY A 841 -10.05 -11.65 6.24
CA GLY A 841 -8.76 -11.54 5.56
C GLY A 841 -7.98 -12.86 5.44
N GLY A 842 -8.64 -14.02 5.53
CA GLY A 842 -7.99 -15.34 5.40
C GLY A 842 -8.09 -15.95 3.99
N ASN A 843 -7.16 -16.84 3.64
CA ASN A 843 -7.22 -17.66 2.42
C ASN A 843 -8.49 -18.52 2.40
N ALA A 844 -9.41 -18.23 1.46
CA ALA A 844 -10.68 -18.91 1.35
C ALA A 844 -10.68 -19.91 0.17
N PRO A 845 -10.94 -21.22 0.37
CA PRO A 845 -10.93 -22.21 -0.70
C PRO A 845 -12.08 -22.01 -1.70
N PRO A 846 -12.05 -22.64 -2.90
CA PRO A 846 -13.20 -22.68 -3.80
C PRO A 846 -14.45 -23.15 -3.07
N LEU A 847 -15.64 -22.64 -3.46
CA LEU A 847 -16.89 -22.92 -2.75
C LEU A 847 -17.17 -24.42 -2.55
N ASP A 848 -16.83 -25.26 -3.52
CA ASP A 848 -17.04 -26.72 -3.45
C ASP A 848 -16.15 -27.40 -2.39
N ASP A 849 -14.95 -26.87 -2.18
CA ASP A 849 -13.97 -27.35 -1.20
C ASP A 849 -14.21 -26.80 0.21
N VAL A 850 -15.17 -25.87 0.36
CA VAL A 850 -15.56 -25.37 1.68
C VAL A 850 -16.26 -26.49 2.45
N ILE A 851 -15.62 -27.01 3.48
CA ILE A 851 -16.21 -27.99 4.39
C ILE A 851 -16.92 -27.22 5.52
N ILE A 852 -18.14 -27.62 5.90
CA ILE A 852 -18.80 -27.10 7.11
C ILE A 852 -18.62 -28.15 8.20
N ASP A 853 -17.78 -27.84 9.18
CA ASP A 853 -17.59 -28.73 10.32
C ASP A 853 -18.86 -28.78 11.19
N PRO A 854 -19.17 -29.92 11.84
CA PRO A 854 -20.38 -30.07 12.65
C PRO A 854 -20.55 -29.00 13.73
N GLY A 855 -19.45 -28.49 14.30
CA GLY A 855 -19.47 -27.44 15.32
C GLY A 855 -19.78 -26.03 14.78
N GLU A 856 -19.68 -25.82 13.46
CA GLU A 856 -19.90 -24.53 12.81
C GLU A 856 -21.26 -24.44 12.09
N PHE A 857 -21.96 -25.56 11.97
CA PHE A 857 -23.21 -25.66 11.23
C PHE A 857 -24.26 -24.64 11.70
N GLU A 858 -24.48 -24.51 13.01
CA GLU A 858 -25.48 -23.59 13.56
C GLU A 858 -25.17 -22.12 13.22
N LEU A 859 -23.89 -21.74 13.25
CA LEU A 859 -23.43 -20.40 12.91
C LEU A 859 -23.77 -20.07 11.45
N TYR A 860 -23.40 -20.95 10.53
CA TYR A 860 -23.60 -20.72 9.10
C TYR A 860 -25.03 -20.93 8.65
N LEU A 861 -25.80 -21.77 9.34
CA LEU A 861 -27.24 -21.86 9.15
C LEU A 861 -27.92 -20.54 9.49
N LYS A 862 -27.60 -19.95 10.65
CA LYS A 862 -28.17 -18.66 11.06
C LYS A 862 -27.81 -17.55 10.08
N LYS A 863 -26.56 -17.49 9.64
CA LYS A 863 -26.13 -16.51 8.61
C LYS A 863 -26.86 -16.71 7.28
N ALA A 864 -27.02 -17.96 6.82
CA ALA A 864 -27.74 -18.26 5.58
C ALA A 864 -29.22 -17.90 5.69
N TYR A 865 -29.83 -18.13 6.85
CA TYR A 865 -31.19 -17.69 7.16
C TYR A 865 -31.30 -16.16 7.13
N ASP A 866 -30.40 -15.45 7.81
CA ASP A 866 -30.37 -13.99 7.87
C ASP A 866 -30.13 -13.36 6.49
N ALA A 867 -29.33 -14.01 5.63
CA ALA A 867 -29.04 -13.55 4.27
C ALA A 867 -30.13 -13.91 3.24
N SER A 868 -31.09 -14.77 3.58
CA SER A 868 -32.13 -15.19 2.64
C SER A 868 -33.26 -14.16 2.53
N ASP A 869 -33.75 -13.96 1.30
CA ASP A 869 -34.72 -12.92 0.91
C ASP A 869 -36.20 -13.30 1.10
N PHE A 870 -36.49 -14.46 1.71
CA PHE A 870 -37.86 -14.87 2.01
C PHE A 870 -38.44 -14.13 3.22
N PRO A 871 -39.78 -13.98 3.32
CA PRO A 871 -40.42 -13.33 4.45
C PRO A 871 -40.19 -14.10 5.76
N LYS A 872 -39.41 -13.50 6.65
CA LYS A 872 -39.10 -14.07 7.97
C LYS A 872 -40.29 -13.90 8.93
N PRO A 873 -40.65 -14.92 9.74
CA PRO A 873 -41.69 -14.80 10.75
C PRO A 873 -41.42 -13.62 11.68
N ARG A 874 -42.42 -12.78 11.92
CA ARG A 874 -42.33 -11.60 12.79
C ARG A 874 -43.23 -11.77 14.01
N ASN A 875 -42.76 -11.28 15.15
CA ASN A 875 -43.57 -11.22 16.36
C ASN A 875 -44.67 -10.15 16.24
N PHE A 876 -45.54 -10.07 17.23
CA PHE A 876 -46.69 -9.16 17.27
C PHE A 876 -46.32 -7.65 17.20
N ILE A 877 -45.04 -7.29 17.36
CA ILE A 877 -44.50 -5.93 17.23
C ILE A 877 -43.67 -5.72 15.95
N GLY A 878 -43.68 -6.68 15.02
CA GLY A 878 -43.05 -6.54 13.71
C GLY A 878 -41.54 -6.80 13.65
N MET A 879 -40.93 -7.33 14.73
CA MET A 879 -39.53 -7.77 14.74
C MET A 879 -39.40 -9.24 14.31
N PRO A 880 -38.33 -9.65 13.60
CA PRO A 880 -38.09 -11.05 13.25
C PRO A 880 -38.02 -11.95 14.50
N LEU A 881 -38.69 -13.11 14.50
CA LEU A 881 -38.53 -14.11 15.56
C LEU A 881 -37.11 -14.72 15.52
N SER A 882 -36.52 -14.93 16.69
CA SER A 882 -35.35 -15.81 16.83
C SER A 882 -35.83 -17.26 16.77
N LEU A 883 -35.62 -17.92 15.63
CA LEU A 883 -36.05 -19.30 15.39
C LEU A 883 -35.02 -20.31 15.90
N LYS A 884 -35.49 -21.53 16.19
CA LYS A 884 -34.60 -22.66 16.48
C LYS A 884 -33.92 -23.18 15.21
N GLN A 885 -32.86 -23.97 15.37
CA GLN A 885 -32.05 -24.52 14.27
C GLN A 885 -32.91 -25.28 13.24
N ASP A 886 -33.78 -26.16 13.71
CA ASP A 886 -34.70 -26.96 12.90
C ASP A 886 -35.70 -26.09 12.12
N GLU A 887 -36.18 -24.99 12.71
CA GLU A 887 -37.09 -24.04 12.06
C GLU A 887 -36.38 -23.20 10.99
N MET A 888 -35.14 -22.76 11.24
CA MET A 888 -34.33 -22.03 10.25
C MET A 888 -33.99 -22.91 9.04
N GLU A 889 -33.53 -24.13 9.30
CA GLU A 889 -33.24 -25.11 8.24
C GLU A 889 -34.49 -25.40 7.42
N LYS A 890 -35.61 -25.69 8.09
CA LYS A 890 -36.88 -25.94 7.42
C LYS A 890 -37.31 -24.75 6.55
N LEU A 891 -37.22 -23.51 7.05
CA LEU A 891 -37.60 -22.35 6.25
C LEU A 891 -36.71 -22.13 5.03
N ILE A 892 -35.40 -22.36 5.14
CA ILE A 892 -34.50 -22.27 3.98
C ILE A 892 -34.89 -23.33 2.95
N ARG A 893 -35.09 -24.58 3.40
CA ARG A 893 -35.46 -25.72 2.55
C ARG A 893 -36.81 -25.57 1.88
N ASP A 894 -37.84 -25.14 2.62
CA ASP A 894 -39.19 -24.87 2.11
C ASP A 894 -39.19 -23.80 1.00
N HIS A 895 -38.14 -22.96 0.92
CA HIS A 895 -37.95 -21.94 -0.11
C HIS A 895 -36.90 -22.33 -1.17
N ILE A 896 -36.32 -23.53 -1.12
CA ILE A 896 -35.53 -24.08 -2.22
C ILE A 896 -36.51 -24.75 -3.18
N THR A 897 -36.63 -24.19 -4.38
CA THR A 897 -37.46 -24.78 -5.44
C THR A 897 -36.57 -25.55 -6.40
N VAL A 898 -36.75 -26.87 -6.46
CA VAL A 898 -36.14 -27.72 -7.50
C VAL A 898 -37.19 -28.01 -8.57
N THR A 899 -36.93 -27.51 -9.77
CA THR A 899 -37.81 -27.59 -10.93
C THR A 899 -37.53 -28.85 -11.75
N ASP A 900 -38.44 -29.22 -12.64
CA ASP A 900 -38.19 -30.28 -13.63
C ASP A 900 -37.05 -29.92 -14.59
N SER A 901 -36.80 -28.62 -14.78
CA SER A 901 -35.65 -28.10 -15.53
C SER A 901 -34.32 -28.45 -14.86
N ASP A 902 -34.25 -28.36 -13.53
CA ASP A 902 -33.04 -28.73 -12.77
C ASP A 902 -32.77 -30.23 -12.86
N LEU A 903 -33.82 -31.05 -12.81
CA LEU A 903 -33.73 -32.51 -13.00
C LEU A 903 -33.30 -32.87 -14.43
N ARG A 904 -33.77 -32.13 -15.43
CA ARG A 904 -33.35 -32.28 -16.82
C ARG A 904 -31.86 -31.96 -17.02
N LEU A 905 -31.38 -30.88 -16.39
CA LEU A 905 -29.98 -30.46 -16.45
C LEU A 905 -29.09 -31.50 -15.73
N LEU A 906 -29.54 -32.03 -14.58
CA LEU A 906 -28.87 -33.14 -13.89
C LEU A 906 -28.76 -34.40 -14.77
N ALA A 907 -29.85 -34.79 -15.43
CA ALA A 907 -29.88 -35.92 -16.35
C ALA A 907 -28.92 -35.71 -17.53
N LEU A 908 -28.92 -34.52 -18.14
CA LEU A 908 -28.01 -34.16 -19.23
C LEU A 908 -26.54 -34.25 -18.76
N ASN A 909 -26.22 -33.69 -17.59
CA ASN A 909 -24.89 -33.74 -17.00
C ASN A 909 -24.39 -35.16 -16.75
N ARG A 910 -25.27 -36.09 -16.35
CA ARG A 910 -24.93 -37.52 -16.21
C ARG A 910 -24.53 -38.14 -17.55
N ALA A 911 -25.33 -37.90 -18.60
CA ALA A 911 -25.00 -38.37 -19.95
C ALA A 911 -23.69 -37.77 -20.47
N GLN A 912 -23.48 -36.48 -20.19
CA GLN A 912 -22.27 -35.75 -20.51
C GLN A 912 -21.04 -36.37 -19.83
N LYS A 913 -21.09 -36.65 -18.53
CA LYS A 913 -19.97 -37.25 -17.78
C LYS A 913 -19.59 -38.64 -18.30
N VAL A 914 -20.57 -39.44 -18.72
CA VAL A 914 -20.29 -40.72 -19.38
C VAL A 914 -19.59 -40.51 -20.73
N LYS A 915 -20.06 -39.56 -21.54
CA LYS A 915 -19.43 -39.20 -22.82
C LYS A 915 -17.99 -38.70 -22.61
N GLU A 916 -17.76 -37.82 -21.65
CA GLU A 916 -16.45 -37.28 -21.29
C GLU A 916 -15.46 -38.39 -20.97
N CYS A 917 -15.87 -39.36 -20.14
CA CYS A 917 -15.02 -40.50 -19.79
C CYS A 917 -14.68 -41.35 -21.02
N LEU A 918 -15.64 -41.65 -21.90
CA LEU A 918 -15.40 -42.38 -23.16
C LEU A 918 -14.46 -41.62 -24.11
N MET A 919 -14.59 -40.29 -24.19
CA MET A 919 -13.73 -39.45 -25.02
C MET A 919 -12.32 -39.30 -24.46
N GLY A 920 -12.17 -39.28 -23.12
CA GLY A 920 -10.88 -39.28 -22.44
C GLY A 920 -10.01 -40.51 -22.75
N LEU A 921 -10.62 -41.64 -23.13
CA LEU A 921 -9.91 -42.85 -23.55
C LEU A 921 -9.27 -42.73 -24.95
N GLN A 922 -9.70 -41.76 -25.79
CA GLN A 922 -9.18 -41.50 -27.14
C GLN A 922 -9.24 -42.68 -28.12
N LEU A 923 -10.14 -43.65 -27.93
CA LEU A 923 -10.24 -44.88 -28.75
C LEU A 923 -11.40 -44.86 -29.77
N VAL A 924 -12.35 -43.93 -29.67
CA VAL A 924 -13.57 -43.90 -30.47
C VAL A 924 -13.75 -42.52 -31.10
N ASP A 925 -14.11 -42.49 -32.39
CA ASP A 925 -14.41 -41.25 -33.11
C ASP A 925 -15.63 -40.52 -32.47
N PRO A 926 -15.48 -39.25 -32.03
CA PRO A 926 -16.55 -38.47 -31.41
C PRO A 926 -17.82 -38.36 -32.26
N SER A 927 -17.71 -38.41 -33.60
CA SER A 927 -18.86 -38.36 -34.52
C SER A 927 -19.83 -39.54 -34.34
N ARG A 928 -19.38 -40.64 -33.73
CA ARG A 928 -20.15 -41.87 -33.53
C ARG A 928 -20.94 -41.91 -32.22
N ILE A 929 -20.65 -41.04 -31.25
CA ILE A 929 -21.33 -41.00 -29.94
C ILE A 929 -22.31 -39.82 -29.90
N TYR A 930 -23.60 -40.05 -29.65
CA TYR A 930 -24.66 -39.03 -29.64
C TYR A 930 -25.28 -38.93 -28.25
N LEU A 931 -25.56 -37.70 -27.81
CA LEU A 931 -26.40 -37.47 -26.64
C LEU A 931 -27.86 -37.37 -27.08
N VAL A 932 -28.71 -38.20 -26.51
CA VAL A 932 -30.14 -38.26 -26.84
C VAL A 932 -30.95 -37.75 -25.67
N GLU A 933 -31.94 -36.92 -25.98
CA GLU A 933 -32.87 -36.39 -24.99
C GLU A 933 -34.31 -36.70 -25.43
N LYS A 934 -35.03 -37.49 -24.62
CA LYS A 934 -36.46 -37.77 -24.83
C LYS A 934 -37.32 -36.93 -23.90
N ASN A 935 -38.61 -36.86 -24.19
CA ASN A 935 -39.55 -36.06 -23.39
C ASN A 935 -39.64 -36.50 -21.91
N SER A 936 -39.45 -37.81 -21.63
CA SER A 936 -39.49 -38.34 -20.26
C SER A 936 -38.13 -38.24 -19.58
N LEU A 937 -38.10 -37.59 -18.40
CA LEU A 937 -36.93 -37.52 -17.52
C LEU A 937 -36.72 -38.81 -16.72
N ALA A 938 -37.79 -39.57 -16.47
CA ALA A 938 -37.73 -40.85 -15.78
C ALA A 938 -37.50 -42.00 -16.78
N PRO A 939 -36.68 -43.01 -16.43
CA PRO A 939 -36.45 -44.17 -17.28
C PRO A 939 -37.56 -45.20 -17.14
N GLU A 940 -37.69 -46.11 -18.12
CA GLU A 940 -38.55 -47.30 -18.00
C GLU A 940 -38.05 -48.23 -16.89
N GLU A 941 -38.95 -48.96 -16.23
CA GLU A 941 -38.56 -49.90 -15.18
C GLU A 941 -37.76 -51.08 -15.75
N LYS A 942 -36.56 -51.30 -15.20
CA LYS A 942 -35.68 -52.44 -15.49
C LYS A 942 -35.32 -53.12 -14.18
N GLU A 943 -35.48 -54.43 -14.13
CA GLU A 943 -35.26 -55.22 -12.91
C GLU A 943 -33.79 -55.12 -12.46
N GLY A 944 -33.58 -54.71 -11.20
CA GLY A 944 -32.24 -54.54 -10.63
C GLY A 944 -31.52 -53.21 -10.94
N ALA A 945 -32.13 -52.28 -11.68
CA ALA A 945 -31.50 -51.00 -12.03
C ALA A 945 -32.23 -49.76 -11.46
N GLY A 946 -31.50 -48.86 -10.81
CA GLY A 946 -31.97 -47.58 -10.27
C GLY A 946 -32.44 -46.60 -11.35
N LYS A 947 -33.26 -45.60 -10.95
CA LYS A 947 -33.84 -44.58 -11.86
C LYS A 947 -32.91 -43.38 -12.11
N SER A 948 -32.01 -43.08 -11.16
CA SER A 948 -30.95 -42.09 -11.33
C SER A 948 -29.80 -42.69 -12.15
N ARG A 949 -29.95 -42.77 -13.48
CA ARG A 949 -29.01 -43.50 -14.35
C ARG A 949 -28.78 -42.83 -15.71
N ALA A 950 -27.74 -43.26 -16.40
CA ALA A 950 -27.55 -43.06 -17.84
C ALA A 950 -27.65 -44.41 -18.57
N GLU A 951 -28.35 -44.44 -19.70
CA GLU A 951 -28.47 -45.62 -20.56
C GLU A 951 -27.65 -45.46 -21.85
N LEU A 952 -27.02 -46.56 -22.27
CA LEU A 952 -26.10 -46.66 -23.40
C LEU A 952 -26.68 -47.60 -24.45
N THR A 953 -26.93 -47.10 -25.65
CA THR A 953 -27.54 -47.86 -26.76
C THR A 953 -26.61 -47.80 -27.98
N LEU A 954 -26.05 -48.94 -28.41
CA LEU A 954 -25.35 -49.03 -29.71
C LEU A 954 -26.35 -48.86 -30.86
N LYS A 955 -26.02 -48.54 -32.11
CA LYS A 955 -26.97 -48.50 -33.24
C LYS A 955 -26.32 -48.84 -34.57
#